data_AF-A0A7Y6XJS6-F1
#
_entry.id   AF-A0A7Y6XJS6-F1
#
_cell.length_a   1.000
_cell.length_b   1.000
_cell.length_c   1.000
_cell.angle_alpha   90.00
_cell.angle_beta   90.00
_cell.angle_gamma   90.00
#
_symmetry.space_group_name_H-M   'P 1'
#
loop_
_entity.id
_entity.type
_entity.pdbx_description
1 polymer ?
#
loop_
_entity_poly.entity_id
_entity_poly.type
_entity_poly.pdbx_seq_one_letter_code
_entity_poly.pdbx_strand_id
1 'polypeptide(L)'
;MAEIRKVVASVGGLTEIIGDPSEVSKGTRIFDDKQLLHLSRFENRLFADALGSGATPYKVSLVFGDGREVKGRCSCVAARSRPFCKHAAALLVAWARAPEAFVTTDSAPAGAGGPAKKSVKKGKTETGELMKAGVAQVSTLVRELGLSGVASLSEDRAEQVRALAESLRANGLRRLAARAVEVAALLEQAAARTGTFEPPVFTDLVADMLLTARKVEKHLGGEPLEDRYVEELIGKTWTKKDRAPIEGLTLVEYSFTTRVTPDNFLVRESRFLELGSGTHFTEKQILPAFLKTVEPKKSHAGVILEEAKGGQYPGFPPRRLDLESTKTTHPQDDSALRQLVKAALPDVGAALAAFQEHRKDVFAPDLLPVALRVQTLLASGQRSQLVDSGERGLFLPADPRLEEPFAAALEGATLKVVLGDVGLEAALPTLFPLAVVVETPDGLELRGLGLREAPEEPSRRRRRRARPEAPVAVPRSGWAEAARAAGASRAAIALAEVRDELAEKFSNGLPSLSPRAVEPLVARLRELGLEKPGALLEALAQRPDAAERLDDFIKVYQVLGIALVRLAGAAQVQADTLEPVPTHPSIHIRKPETPLPPGEALLKRARGELSRYEATAHAAHYYASLGADSLLESLYPAWSDGAASTAVVRALASCKKERVLEVTKQALSEHHSRMVRRTAMQVLGQLGVHEARVLLDGLTRKGHDAGLRLHAREVLNDIQARETGPGSVAALAQVRQGRVRPLAQRALSEPTREARLAAVDQLEGLGLTQAWPVLRQVFYGDPSNEVRRRAAMALAWLGDAEVLDKYVHRVEARDADDEEAKTAVYALGVLGDVRGAETLLAAFVDGWKPGVVSDSLKTFGLAMLEPLVRLAEIRPEALERQALRNLFERFPADALSKVLLARVEAARSHPERLTRFGTYLKLANENIHGAGKAVAAALLDIPDAAGDKTLSRAAKKTLGVKT
;
A
#
# COMPACT_ATOMS: atom_id res chain seq x y z
N MET A 1 3.39 -40.66 -45.62
CA MET A 1 4.19 -39.69 -44.84
C MET A 1 4.72 -38.66 -45.83
N ALA A 2 4.51 -37.36 -45.61
CA ALA A 2 4.93 -36.33 -46.56
C ALA A 2 6.46 -36.34 -46.79
N GLU A 3 6.91 -36.37 -48.04
CA GLU A 3 8.33 -36.21 -48.37
C GLU A 3 8.80 -34.78 -48.07
N ILE A 4 10.08 -34.61 -47.69
CA ILE A 4 10.67 -33.29 -47.50
C ILE A 4 10.74 -32.57 -48.84
N ARG A 5 9.82 -31.62 -49.07
CA ARG A 5 9.80 -30.85 -50.32
C ARG A 5 10.96 -29.85 -50.42
N LYS A 6 11.33 -29.52 -51.66
CA LYS A 6 12.25 -28.41 -51.95
C LYS A 6 11.57 -27.08 -51.60
N VAL A 7 12.28 -26.22 -50.86
CA VAL A 7 11.81 -24.89 -50.47
C VAL A 7 12.47 -23.85 -51.38
N VAL A 8 11.72 -22.84 -51.84
CA VAL A 8 12.28 -21.79 -52.71
C VAL A 8 13.24 -20.92 -51.88
N ALA A 9 14.50 -20.82 -52.34
CA ALA A 9 15.59 -20.15 -51.62
C ALA A 9 15.50 -18.61 -51.54
N SER A 10 14.44 -18.01 -52.10
CA SER A 10 14.22 -16.56 -52.02
C SER A 10 13.68 -16.15 -50.65
N VAL A 11 13.98 -14.92 -50.23
CA VAL A 11 13.45 -14.37 -48.97
C VAL A 11 11.92 -14.43 -48.93
N GLY A 12 11.26 -14.15 -50.06
CA GLY A 12 9.81 -14.27 -50.23
C GLY A 12 9.29 -15.69 -49.99
N GLY A 13 9.95 -16.72 -50.52
CA GLY A 13 9.56 -18.11 -50.33
C GLY A 13 9.74 -18.64 -48.91
N LEU A 14 10.72 -18.10 -48.17
CA LEU A 14 10.94 -18.44 -46.76
C LEU A 14 9.97 -17.71 -45.82
N THR A 15 9.57 -16.48 -46.15
CA THR A 15 8.60 -15.71 -45.36
C THR A 15 7.17 -16.24 -45.45
N GLU A 16 6.83 -17.04 -46.46
CA GLU A 16 5.55 -17.77 -46.50
C GLU A 16 5.46 -18.86 -45.41
N ILE A 17 6.60 -19.38 -44.94
CA ILE A 17 6.67 -20.42 -43.90
C ILE A 17 6.98 -19.79 -42.53
N ILE A 18 7.82 -18.75 -42.50
CA ILE A 18 8.23 -18.03 -41.30
C ILE A 18 7.61 -16.63 -41.35
N GLY A 19 6.52 -16.42 -40.62
CA GLY A 19 5.80 -15.14 -40.60
C GLY A 19 6.55 -13.94 -39.99
N ASP A 20 7.76 -14.13 -39.45
CA ASP A 20 8.62 -13.05 -38.93
C ASP A 20 9.87 -12.86 -39.83
N PRO A 21 9.90 -11.81 -40.69
CA PRO A 21 11.01 -11.53 -41.59
C PRO A 21 12.35 -11.25 -40.86
N SER A 22 12.29 -10.81 -39.60
CA SER A 22 13.49 -10.54 -38.81
C SER A 22 14.19 -11.83 -38.38
N GLU A 23 13.44 -12.90 -38.13
CA GLU A 23 13.99 -14.21 -37.78
C GLU A 23 14.56 -14.92 -39.01
N VAL A 24 13.95 -14.74 -40.19
CA VAL A 24 14.53 -15.19 -41.47
C VAL A 24 15.88 -14.50 -41.70
N SER A 25 15.97 -13.19 -41.51
CA SER A 25 17.22 -12.44 -41.68
C SER A 25 18.32 -12.89 -40.71
N LYS A 26 17.97 -13.15 -39.44
CA LYS A 26 18.91 -13.69 -38.45
C LYS A 26 19.32 -15.13 -38.75
N GLY A 27 18.39 -15.96 -39.21
CA GLY A 27 18.65 -17.34 -39.61
C GLY A 27 19.57 -17.43 -40.81
N THR A 28 19.39 -16.55 -41.80
CA THR A 28 20.27 -16.42 -42.97
C THR A 28 21.70 -16.11 -42.54
N ARG A 29 21.91 -15.15 -41.62
CA ARG A 29 23.25 -14.86 -41.08
C ARG A 29 23.89 -16.06 -40.39
N ILE A 30 23.14 -16.80 -39.57
CA ILE A 30 23.66 -18.02 -38.89
C ILE A 30 24.12 -19.07 -39.90
N PHE A 31 23.39 -19.23 -41.01
CA PHE A 31 23.78 -20.15 -42.08
C PHE A 31 25.02 -19.64 -42.84
N ASP A 32 25.03 -18.36 -43.23
CA ASP A 32 26.14 -17.74 -43.98
C ASP A 32 27.44 -17.74 -43.16
N ASP A 33 27.33 -17.56 -41.83
CA ASP A 33 28.44 -17.64 -40.86
C ASP A 33 28.87 -19.10 -40.55
N LYS A 34 28.30 -20.11 -41.24
CA LYS A 34 28.58 -21.54 -41.07
C LYS A 34 28.40 -22.06 -39.63
N GLN A 35 27.43 -21.52 -38.91
CA GLN A 35 27.17 -21.86 -37.49
C GLN A 35 26.21 -23.04 -37.30
N LEU A 36 25.87 -23.76 -38.38
CA LEU A 36 25.14 -25.02 -38.34
C LEU A 36 26.07 -26.19 -38.60
N LEU A 37 26.05 -27.16 -37.69
CA LEU A 37 26.85 -28.38 -37.74
C LEU A 37 25.90 -29.59 -37.86
N HIS A 38 26.44 -30.72 -38.33
CA HIS A 38 25.74 -32.01 -38.38
C HIS A 38 24.37 -31.96 -39.09
N LEU A 39 24.32 -31.33 -40.27
CA LEU A 39 23.12 -31.30 -41.09
C LEU A 39 22.74 -32.71 -41.54
N SER A 40 21.56 -33.18 -41.11
CA SER A 40 21.07 -34.50 -41.49
C SER A 40 19.57 -34.52 -41.73
N ARG A 41 19.13 -35.51 -42.51
CA ARG A 41 17.72 -35.76 -42.81
C ARG A 41 17.35 -37.20 -42.50
N PHE A 42 16.15 -37.37 -41.96
CA PHE A 42 15.52 -38.66 -41.69
C PHE A 42 14.01 -38.52 -41.95
N GLU A 43 13.47 -39.34 -42.85
CA GLU A 43 12.07 -39.28 -43.28
C GLU A 43 11.63 -37.86 -43.65
N ASN A 44 10.59 -37.31 -42.98
CA ASN A 44 10.05 -35.98 -43.19
C ASN A 44 10.69 -34.90 -42.28
N ARG A 45 11.89 -35.16 -41.76
CA ARG A 45 12.55 -34.31 -40.76
C ARG A 45 13.97 -33.91 -41.13
N LEU A 46 14.33 -32.70 -40.73
CA LEU A 46 15.69 -32.16 -40.80
C LEU A 46 16.24 -31.93 -39.40
N PHE A 47 17.55 -32.08 -39.25
CA PHE A 47 18.26 -31.91 -37.99
C PHE A 47 19.55 -31.12 -38.20
N ALA A 48 19.92 -30.36 -37.18
CA ALA A 48 21.21 -29.66 -37.10
C ALA A 48 21.56 -29.31 -35.65
N ASP A 49 22.85 -29.08 -35.43
CA ASP A 49 23.40 -28.49 -34.22
C ASP A 49 23.76 -27.03 -34.51
N ALA A 50 23.10 -26.08 -33.84
CA ALA A 50 23.36 -24.66 -34.03
C ALA A 50 24.26 -24.10 -32.92
N LEU A 51 25.37 -23.49 -33.29
CA LEU A 51 26.22 -22.76 -32.34
C LEU A 51 25.46 -21.54 -31.79
N GLY A 52 25.63 -21.27 -30.50
CA GLY A 52 24.96 -20.14 -29.85
C GLY A 52 25.52 -19.83 -28.47
N SER A 53 24.82 -19.02 -27.68
CA SER A 53 25.32 -18.45 -26.42
C SER A 53 25.50 -19.43 -25.24
N GLY A 54 25.25 -20.72 -25.45
CA GLY A 54 25.40 -21.76 -24.41
C GLY A 54 26.66 -22.60 -24.64
N ALA A 55 27.17 -23.25 -23.59
CA ALA A 55 28.37 -24.09 -23.66
C ALA A 55 28.21 -25.32 -24.58
N THR A 56 26.97 -25.71 -24.90
CA THR A 56 26.65 -26.81 -25.81
C THR A 56 25.84 -26.32 -27.01
N PRO A 57 26.12 -26.77 -28.26
CA PRO A 57 25.33 -26.42 -29.44
C PRO A 57 23.85 -26.77 -29.27
N TYR A 58 22.96 -25.87 -29.72
CA TYR A 58 21.53 -26.09 -29.66
C TYR A 58 21.11 -27.13 -30.68
N LYS A 59 20.48 -28.22 -30.23
CA LYS A 59 19.77 -29.15 -31.11
C LYS A 59 18.59 -28.46 -31.78
N VAL A 60 18.50 -28.53 -33.10
CA VAL A 60 17.44 -27.95 -33.95
C VAL A 60 16.85 -29.05 -34.83
N SER A 61 15.54 -29.05 -35.00
CA SER A 61 14.87 -29.95 -35.94
C SER A 61 13.68 -29.28 -36.62
N LEU A 62 13.45 -29.60 -37.89
CA LEU A 62 12.24 -29.23 -38.62
C LEU A 62 11.45 -30.47 -39.00
N VAL A 63 10.12 -30.39 -38.94
CA VAL A 63 9.22 -31.45 -39.37
C VAL A 63 8.28 -30.92 -40.45
N PHE A 64 8.22 -31.60 -41.59
CA PHE A 64 7.36 -31.26 -42.72
C PHE A 64 6.03 -32.02 -42.62
N GLY A 65 4.92 -31.28 -42.58
CA GLY A 65 3.56 -31.83 -42.56
C GLY A 65 2.96 -32.01 -43.96
N ASP A 66 1.72 -32.48 -44.02
CA ASP A 66 0.95 -32.54 -45.26
C ASP A 66 0.55 -31.12 -45.70
N GLY A 67 0.76 -30.76 -46.98
CA GLY A 67 0.55 -29.39 -47.46
C GLY A 67 1.68 -28.43 -47.05
N ARG A 68 1.45 -27.11 -46.98
CA ARG A 68 2.52 -26.09 -46.78
C ARG A 68 3.12 -26.00 -45.36
N GLU A 69 2.69 -26.81 -44.39
CA GLU A 69 3.08 -26.68 -42.97
C GLU A 69 4.50 -27.19 -42.66
N VAL A 70 5.30 -26.37 -41.95
CA VAL A 70 6.62 -26.76 -41.40
C VAL A 70 6.69 -26.37 -39.93
N LYS A 71 7.05 -27.31 -39.06
CA LYS A 71 7.16 -27.09 -37.61
C LYS A 71 8.62 -27.10 -37.17
N GLY A 72 9.08 -25.98 -36.61
CA GLY A 72 10.40 -25.86 -36.03
C GLY A 72 10.44 -26.22 -34.55
N ARG A 73 11.46 -26.98 -34.14
CA ARG A 73 11.81 -27.21 -32.73
C ARG A 73 13.28 -26.89 -32.51
N CYS A 74 13.59 -26.23 -31.41
CA CYS A 74 14.96 -25.94 -31.02
C CYS A 74 15.07 -25.97 -29.49
N SER A 75 16.22 -26.40 -28.99
CA SER A 75 16.54 -26.42 -27.55
C SER A 75 16.84 -25.03 -26.96
N CYS A 76 16.91 -23.97 -27.78
CA CYS A 76 17.15 -22.61 -27.30
C CYS A 76 15.96 -22.01 -26.54
N VAL A 77 16.22 -21.09 -25.61
CA VAL A 77 15.19 -20.43 -24.78
C VAL A 77 14.12 -19.73 -25.65
N ALA A 78 14.53 -19.11 -26.77
CA ALA A 78 13.62 -18.40 -27.66
C ALA A 78 12.54 -19.31 -28.26
N ALA A 79 12.84 -20.60 -28.51
CA ALA A 79 11.88 -21.54 -29.08
C ALA A 79 10.70 -21.88 -28.14
N ARG A 80 10.76 -21.47 -26.86
CA ARG A 80 9.66 -21.62 -25.90
C ARG A 80 8.56 -20.58 -26.07
N SER A 81 8.85 -19.46 -26.75
CA SER A 81 7.93 -18.33 -26.86
C SER A 81 7.54 -17.99 -28.30
N ARG A 82 8.08 -18.69 -29.30
CA ARG A 82 7.78 -18.45 -30.72
C ARG A 82 7.94 -19.73 -31.56
N PRO A 83 7.19 -19.89 -32.68
CA PRO A 83 7.20 -21.12 -33.47
C PRO A 83 8.52 -21.34 -34.23
N PHE A 84 9.14 -20.26 -34.71
CA PHE A 84 10.44 -20.27 -35.36
C PHE A 84 11.39 -19.32 -34.63
N CYS A 85 12.47 -19.86 -34.06
CA CYS A 85 13.60 -19.08 -33.61
C CYS A 85 14.63 -18.92 -34.73
N LYS A 86 15.57 -17.98 -34.60
CA LYS A 86 16.70 -17.80 -35.52
C LYS A 86 17.43 -19.09 -35.92
N HIS A 87 17.57 -20.08 -35.03
CA HIS A 87 18.22 -21.36 -35.35
C HIS A 87 17.32 -22.29 -36.19
N ALA A 88 16.01 -22.34 -35.91
CA ALA A 88 15.06 -23.08 -36.72
C ALA A 88 14.89 -22.44 -38.11
N ALA A 89 14.94 -21.11 -38.17
CA ALA A 89 15.00 -20.37 -39.43
C ALA A 89 16.28 -20.68 -40.21
N ALA A 90 17.44 -20.71 -39.54
CA ALA A 90 18.72 -21.08 -40.16
C ALA A 90 18.69 -22.48 -40.77
N LEU A 91 18.10 -23.47 -40.08
CA LEU A 91 17.97 -24.83 -40.59
C LEU A 91 17.07 -24.90 -41.85
N LEU A 92 16.03 -24.07 -41.92
CA LEU A 92 15.16 -23.99 -43.10
C LEU A 92 15.88 -23.31 -44.27
N VAL A 93 16.68 -22.26 -43.98
CA VAL A 93 17.54 -21.59 -44.98
C VAL A 93 18.56 -22.57 -45.54
N ALA A 94 19.21 -23.36 -44.68
CA ALA A 94 20.18 -24.37 -45.09
C ALA A 94 19.58 -25.38 -46.07
N TRP A 95 18.36 -25.87 -45.79
CA TRP A 95 17.65 -26.79 -46.67
C TRP A 95 17.23 -26.15 -48.00
N ALA A 96 16.85 -24.86 -47.97
CA ALA A 96 16.45 -24.16 -49.18
C ALA A 96 17.62 -23.86 -50.12
N ARG A 97 18.80 -23.57 -49.56
CA ARG A 97 20.00 -23.14 -50.32
C ARG A 97 20.96 -24.27 -50.69
N ALA A 98 21.11 -25.26 -49.82
CA ALA A 98 22.06 -26.35 -49.98
C ALA A 98 21.48 -27.69 -49.47
N PRO A 99 20.38 -28.19 -50.06
CA PRO A 99 19.75 -29.45 -49.65
C PRO A 99 20.70 -30.66 -49.76
N GLU A 100 21.66 -30.62 -50.68
CA GLU A 100 22.70 -31.63 -50.86
C GLU A 100 23.69 -31.74 -49.68
N ALA A 101 23.77 -30.71 -48.83
CA ALA A 101 24.63 -30.72 -47.65
C ALA A 101 24.08 -31.60 -46.50
N PHE A 102 22.86 -32.14 -46.64
CA PHE A 102 22.21 -32.96 -45.61
C PHE A 102 22.48 -34.45 -45.82
N VAL A 103 23.13 -35.06 -44.84
CA VAL A 103 23.38 -36.51 -44.84
C VAL A 103 22.07 -37.26 -44.57
N THR A 104 21.75 -38.25 -45.40
CA THR A 104 20.59 -39.14 -45.18
C THR A 104 20.97 -40.18 -44.15
N THR A 105 20.19 -40.29 -43.08
CA THR A 105 20.47 -41.21 -41.96
C THR A 105 19.42 -42.31 -41.91
N ASP A 106 19.78 -43.51 -41.44
CA ASP A 106 18.86 -44.66 -41.31
C ASP A 106 18.03 -44.61 -40.00
N SER A 107 18.32 -43.67 -39.10
CA SER A 107 17.57 -43.42 -37.87
C SER A 107 17.61 -41.93 -37.49
N ALA A 108 16.54 -41.43 -36.86
CA ALA A 108 16.47 -40.04 -36.43
C ALA A 108 17.55 -39.73 -35.36
N PRO A 109 18.41 -38.71 -35.57
CA PRO A 109 19.29 -38.22 -34.52
C PRO A 109 18.48 -37.70 -33.32
N ALA A 110 19.12 -37.58 -32.15
CA ALA A 110 18.51 -37.00 -30.95
C ALA A 110 18.03 -35.55 -31.23
N GLY A 111 16.77 -35.40 -31.64
CA GLY A 111 16.17 -34.13 -32.05
C GLY A 111 15.81 -33.22 -30.87
N ALA A 112 15.48 -31.96 -31.20
CA ALA A 112 15.13 -30.91 -30.23
C ALA A 112 13.81 -31.17 -29.44
N GLY A 113 13.10 -32.25 -29.75
CA GLY A 113 12.13 -32.83 -28.85
C GLY A 113 12.79 -34.01 -28.16
N GLY A 114 13.25 -33.82 -26.92
CA GLY A 114 13.51 -34.97 -26.05
C GLY A 114 12.29 -35.89 -26.09
N PRO A 115 12.47 -37.22 -25.96
CA PRO A 115 11.34 -38.12 -25.86
C PRO A 115 10.37 -37.50 -24.87
N ALA A 116 9.08 -37.47 -25.23
CA ALA A 116 8.02 -37.28 -24.25
C ALA A 116 8.47 -38.05 -23.02
N LYS A 117 8.46 -37.42 -21.84
CA LYS A 117 8.67 -38.15 -20.60
C LYS A 117 7.58 -39.24 -20.59
N LYS A 118 7.86 -40.40 -21.20
CA LYS A 118 7.72 -41.66 -20.50
C LYS A 118 8.37 -41.31 -19.19
N SER A 119 7.54 -41.19 -18.17
CA SER A 119 7.97 -41.35 -16.81
C SER A 119 8.88 -42.58 -16.86
N VAL A 120 10.19 -42.34 -17.02
CA VAL A 120 11.18 -43.15 -16.36
C VAL A 120 10.58 -43.21 -14.97
N LYS A 121 10.10 -44.39 -14.59
CA LYS A 121 9.95 -44.67 -13.17
C LYS A 121 11.34 -44.33 -12.66
N LYS A 122 11.51 -43.10 -12.13
CA LYS A 122 12.48 -42.85 -11.08
C LYS A 122 12.28 -44.09 -10.23
N GLY A 123 13.32 -44.91 -10.11
CA GLY A 123 13.29 -45.96 -9.09
C GLY A 123 12.69 -45.29 -7.86
N LYS A 124 11.68 -45.92 -7.26
CA LYS A 124 11.07 -45.42 -6.02
C LYS A 124 12.19 -45.35 -4.99
N THR A 125 13.02 -44.31 -5.02
CA THR A 125 13.41 -43.65 -3.79
C THR A 125 12.07 -43.21 -3.27
N GLU A 126 11.55 -43.96 -2.29
CA GLU A 126 10.26 -43.66 -1.69
C GLU A 126 10.27 -42.18 -1.31
N THR A 127 9.18 -41.46 -1.54
CA THR A 127 9.10 -40.02 -1.25
C THR A 127 9.60 -39.71 0.18
N GLY A 128 9.39 -40.65 1.11
CA GLY A 128 9.95 -40.60 2.46
C GLY A 128 11.49 -40.58 2.52
N GLU A 129 12.21 -41.34 1.68
CA GLU A 129 13.68 -41.34 1.62
C GLU A 129 14.25 -40.01 1.12
N LEU A 130 13.59 -39.37 0.15
CA LEU A 130 13.96 -38.03 -0.30
C LEU A 130 13.70 -36.96 0.78
N MET A 131 12.60 -37.10 1.52
CA MET A 131 12.32 -36.25 2.68
C MET A 131 13.35 -36.47 3.79
N LYS A 132 13.73 -37.71 4.10
CA LYS A 132 14.77 -38.04 5.09
C LYS A 132 16.11 -37.40 4.71
N ALA A 133 16.52 -37.52 3.46
CA ALA A 133 17.74 -36.89 2.96
C ALA A 133 17.70 -35.35 3.09
N GLY A 134 16.57 -34.72 2.74
CA GLY A 134 16.39 -33.27 2.90
C GLY A 134 16.42 -32.82 4.36
N VAL A 135 15.74 -33.53 5.26
CA VAL A 135 15.75 -33.25 6.71
C VAL A 135 17.15 -33.41 7.30
N ALA A 136 17.91 -34.42 6.86
CA ALA A 136 19.30 -34.62 7.26
C ALA A 136 20.18 -33.44 6.79
N GLN A 137 20.04 -32.99 5.54
CA GLN A 137 20.76 -31.83 5.00
C GLN A 137 20.46 -30.55 5.80
N VAL A 138 19.19 -30.31 6.15
CA VAL A 138 18.80 -29.17 7.00
C VAL A 138 19.41 -29.28 8.38
N SER A 139 19.40 -30.48 8.99
CA SER A 139 19.97 -30.68 10.32
C SER A 139 21.48 -30.45 10.34
N THR A 140 22.19 -30.85 9.27
CA THR A 140 23.61 -30.53 9.08
C THR A 140 23.82 -29.04 8.89
N LEU A 141 23.03 -28.39 8.02
CA LEU A 141 23.11 -26.95 7.79
C LEU A 141 22.93 -26.15 9.09
N VAL A 142 21.89 -26.46 9.88
CA VAL A 142 21.61 -25.78 11.14
C VAL A 142 22.75 -26.00 12.14
N ARG A 143 23.30 -27.20 12.22
CA ARG A 143 24.49 -27.48 13.06
C ARG A 143 25.69 -26.66 12.64
N GLU A 144 26.00 -26.60 11.35
CA GLU A 144 27.09 -25.78 10.81
C GLU A 144 26.87 -24.30 11.12
N LEU A 145 25.69 -23.76 10.82
CA LEU A 145 25.34 -22.35 11.07
C LEU A 145 25.39 -21.99 12.56
N GLY A 146 24.91 -22.88 13.43
CA GLY A 146 24.96 -22.66 14.88
C GLY A 146 26.40 -22.70 15.41
N LEU A 147 27.22 -23.65 14.94
CA LEU A 147 28.62 -23.77 15.37
C LEU A 147 29.48 -22.59 14.90
N SER A 148 29.40 -22.25 13.62
CA SER A 148 30.28 -21.27 12.99
C SER A 148 29.77 -19.83 13.13
N GLY A 149 28.46 -19.64 13.29
CA GLY A 149 27.84 -18.34 13.14
C GLY A 149 27.87 -17.85 11.68
N VAL A 150 27.51 -16.58 11.48
CA VAL A 150 27.45 -15.94 10.15
C VAL A 150 28.77 -15.29 9.71
N ALA A 151 29.65 -14.95 10.67
CA ALA A 151 30.88 -14.21 10.40
C ALA A 151 31.96 -15.01 9.65
N SER A 152 31.93 -16.33 9.74
CA SER A 152 32.93 -17.23 9.15
C SER A 152 32.46 -17.91 7.85
N LEU A 153 31.36 -17.46 7.25
CA LEU A 153 30.76 -18.10 6.07
C LEU A 153 31.31 -17.52 4.77
N SER A 154 31.46 -18.37 3.74
CA SER A 154 31.85 -17.95 2.39
C SER A 154 30.73 -17.18 1.69
N GLU A 155 31.07 -16.33 0.72
CA GLU A 155 30.10 -15.58 -0.10
C GLU A 155 29.11 -16.52 -0.83
N ASP A 156 29.55 -17.70 -1.22
CA ASP A 156 28.74 -18.71 -1.92
C ASP A 156 27.70 -19.40 -1.03
N ARG A 157 27.80 -19.27 0.30
CA ARG A 157 26.96 -20.02 1.25
C ARG A 157 25.48 -19.70 1.08
N ALA A 158 25.13 -18.44 0.80
CA ALA A 158 23.75 -18.06 0.57
C ALA A 158 23.15 -18.74 -0.68
N GLU A 159 23.93 -18.90 -1.75
CA GLU A 159 23.49 -19.62 -2.96
C GLU A 159 23.29 -21.11 -2.70
N GLN A 160 24.18 -21.73 -1.92
CA GLN A 160 24.04 -23.14 -1.49
C GLN A 160 22.75 -23.36 -0.69
N VAL A 161 22.43 -22.46 0.25
CA VAL A 161 21.20 -22.55 1.06
C VAL A 161 19.95 -22.38 0.18
N ARG A 162 19.99 -21.55 -0.86
CA ARG A 162 18.88 -21.47 -1.84
C ARG A 162 18.72 -22.75 -2.65
N ALA A 163 19.82 -23.32 -3.13
CA ALA A 163 19.76 -24.59 -3.85
C ALA A 163 19.18 -25.71 -2.97
N LEU A 164 19.53 -25.73 -1.68
CA LEU A 164 18.89 -26.61 -0.70
C LEU A 164 17.38 -26.31 -0.59
N ALA A 165 16.98 -25.04 -0.47
CA ALA A 165 15.58 -24.66 -0.39
C ALA A 165 14.75 -25.15 -1.59
N GLU A 166 15.29 -25.05 -2.82
CA GLU A 166 14.65 -25.58 -4.02
C GLU A 166 14.48 -27.10 -3.96
N SER A 167 15.50 -27.82 -3.48
CA SER A 167 15.47 -29.27 -3.27
C SER A 167 14.43 -29.68 -2.22
N LEU A 168 14.43 -29.02 -1.05
CA LEU A 168 13.46 -29.24 0.03
C LEU A 168 12.03 -29.06 -0.47
N ARG A 169 11.80 -28.01 -1.25
CA ARG A 169 10.51 -27.74 -1.87
C ARG A 169 10.08 -28.85 -2.82
N ALA A 170 10.99 -29.33 -3.67
CA ALA A 170 10.74 -30.45 -4.57
C ALA A 170 10.43 -31.76 -3.82
N ASN A 171 10.94 -31.91 -2.61
CA ASN A 171 10.72 -33.06 -1.73
C ASN A 171 9.50 -32.90 -0.81
N GLY A 172 8.72 -31.82 -0.94
CA GLY A 172 7.52 -31.58 -0.14
C GLY A 172 7.77 -30.93 1.23
N LEU A 173 9.00 -30.62 1.61
CA LEU A 173 9.33 -30.01 2.92
C LEU A 173 9.11 -28.49 2.88
N ARG A 174 7.85 -28.04 2.76
CA ARG A 174 7.52 -26.63 2.45
C ARG A 174 7.97 -25.63 3.52
N ARG A 175 7.77 -25.89 4.82
CA ARG A 175 8.21 -24.97 5.89
C ARG A 175 9.73 -24.84 5.91
N LEU A 176 10.44 -25.96 5.87
CA LEU A 176 11.90 -25.97 5.80
C LEU A 176 12.43 -25.26 4.56
N ALA A 177 11.78 -25.44 3.40
CA ALA A 177 12.13 -24.73 2.18
C ALA A 177 11.92 -23.22 2.32
N ALA A 178 10.78 -22.78 2.84
CA ALA A 178 10.49 -21.36 3.07
C ALA A 178 11.52 -20.73 4.01
N ARG A 179 11.78 -21.36 5.17
CA ARG A 179 12.77 -20.86 6.12
C ARG A 179 14.18 -20.85 5.57
N ALA A 180 14.57 -21.85 4.77
CA ALA A 180 15.87 -21.85 4.10
C ALA A 180 16.02 -20.67 3.12
N VAL A 181 14.96 -20.27 2.40
CA VAL A 181 14.99 -19.05 1.57
C VAL A 181 15.21 -17.79 2.41
N GLU A 182 14.51 -17.67 3.54
CA GLU A 182 14.65 -16.54 4.47
C GLU A 182 16.06 -16.48 5.08
N VAL A 183 16.60 -17.61 5.54
CA VAL A 183 17.98 -17.71 6.04
C VAL A 183 18.98 -17.32 4.96
N ALA A 184 18.83 -17.80 3.72
CA ALA A 184 19.72 -17.41 2.63
C ALA A 184 19.72 -15.89 2.38
N ALA A 185 18.58 -15.22 2.52
CA ALA A 185 18.49 -13.77 2.38
C ALA A 185 19.24 -13.03 3.50
N LEU A 186 19.13 -13.50 4.76
CA LEU A 186 19.89 -12.95 5.89
C LEU A 186 21.40 -13.17 5.75
N LEU A 187 21.82 -14.33 5.25
CA LEU A 187 23.23 -14.63 5.01
C LEU A 187 23.85 -13.65 3.99
N GLU A 188 23.12 -13.25 2.97
CA GLU A 188 23.60 -12.21 2.04
C GLU A 188 23.68 -10.83 2.67
N GLN A 189 22.73 -10.47 3.53
CA GLN A 189 22.79 -9.20 4.25
C GLN A 189 24.04 -9.13 5.15
N ALA A 190 24.35 -10.25 5.82
CA ALA A 190 25.57 -10.41 6.61
C ALA A 190 26.83 -10.31 5.71
N ALA A 191 26.87 -11.05 4.60
CA ALA A 191 28.00 -11.03 3.66
C ALA A 191 28.23 -9.64 3.05
N ALA A 192 27.15 -8.91 2.75
CA ALA A 192 27.21 -7.57 2.19
C ALA A 192 27.66 -6.49 3.20
N ARG A 193 27.74 -6.82 4.50
CA ARG A 193 28.18 -5.90 5.59
C ARG A 193 27.45 -4.56 5.59
N THR A 194 26.17 -4.58 5.25
CA THR A 194 25.33 -3.37 5.11
C THR A 194 24.77 -2.86 6.44
N GLY A 195 25.03 -3.56 7.55
CA GLY A 195 24.43 -3.27 8.85
C GLY A 195 22.94 -3.64 8.95
N THR A 196 22.38 -4.34 7.95
CA THR A 196 20.96 -4.74 7.90
C THR A 196 20.71 -6.17 8.39
N PHE A 197 21.75 -6.88 8.80
CA PHE A 197 21.61 -8.23 9.35
C PHE A 197 20.97 -8.16 10.75
N GLU A 198 19.96 -8.99 10.96
CA GLU A 198 19.16 -9.05 12.20
C GLU A 198 19.39 -10.39 12.92
N PRO A 199 20.30 -10.44 13.92
CA PRO A 199 20.60 -11.67 14.67
C PRO A 199 19.38 -12.37 15.30
N PRO A 200 18.37 -11.67 15.85
CA PRO A 200 17.18 -12.30 16.42
C PRO A 200 16.37 -13.08 15.37
N VAL A 201 16.19 -12.49 14.18
CA VAL A 201 15.44 -13.13 13.08
C VAL A 201 16.20 -14.36 12.57
N PHE A 202 17.52 -14.26 12.43
CA PHE A 202 18.36 -15.41 12.09
C PHE A 202 18.22 -16.55 13.11
N THR A 203 18.26 -16.22 14.40
CA THR A 203 18.19 -17.21 15.49
C THR A 203 16.81 -17.86 15.57
N ASP A 204 15.73 -17.09 15.42
CA ASP A 204 14.35 -17.60 15.36
C ASP A 204 14.18 -18.58 14.17
N LEU A 205 14.71 -18.25 12.99
CA LEU A 205 14.66 -19.12 11.80
C LEU A 205 15.47 -20.41 11.98
N VAL A 206 16.68 -20.34 12.52
CA VAL A 206 17.52 -21.52 12.77
C VAL A 206 16.87 -22.43 13.81
N ALA A 207 16.28 -21.86 14.86
CA ALA A 207 15.51 -22.62 15.85
C ALA A 207 14.28 -23.30 15.22
N ASP A 208 13.50 -22.59 14.39
CA ASP A 208 12.34 -23.14 13.69
C ASP A 208 12.74 -24.29 12.75
N MET A 209 13.83 -24.11 12.00
CA MET A 209 14.34 -25.14 11.09
C MET A 209 14.77 -26.40 11.85
N LEU A 210 15.47 -26.29 12.99
CA LEU A 210 15.88 -27.46 13.77
C LEU A 210 14.69 -28.20 14.36
N LEU A 211 13.76 -27.48 14.98
CA LEU A 211 12.58 -28.08 15.62
C LEU A 211 11.68 -28.75 14.59
N THR A 212 11.46 -28.10 13.45
CA THR A 212 10.72 -28.66 12.32
C THR A 212 11.42 -29.91 11.78
N ALA A 213 12.74 -29.84 11.54
CA ALA A 213 13.52 -30.98 11.06
C ALA A 213 13.39 -32.19 12.01
N ARG A 214 13.53 -32.00 13.32
CA ARG A 214 13.36 -33.07 14.32
C ARG A 214 11.96 -33.67 14.34
N LYS A 215 10.93 -32.82 14.26
CA LYS A 215 9.54 -33.28 14.28
C LYS A 215 9.23 -34.12 13.02
N VAL A 216 9.72 -33.68 11.87
CA VAL A 216 9.58 -34.40 10.61
C VAL A 216 10.46 -35.66 10.58
N GLU A 217 11.65 -35.64 11.16
CA GLU A 217 12.53 -36.80 11.28
C GLU A 217 11.86 -37.93 12.06
N LYS A 218 11.30 -37.63 13.24
CA LYS A 218 10.49 -38.58 14.02
C LYS A 218 9.31 -39.12 13.22
N HIS A 219 8.68 -38.25 12.44
CA HIS A 219 7.59 -38.66 11.55
C HIS A 219 8.01 -39.68 10.50
N LEU A 220 9.13 -39.40 9.83
CA LEU A 220 9.71 -40.30 8.84
C LEU A 220 10.30 -41.58 9.47
N GLY A 221 10.55 -41.57 10.79
CA GLY A 221 10.97 -42.70 11.60
C GLY A 221 9.82 -43.58 12.13
N GLY A 222 8.57 -43.24 11.86
CA GLY A 222 7.39 -44.05 12.20
C GLY A 222 6.45 -43.46 13.26
N GLU A 223 6.77 -42.30 13.87
CA GLU A 223 5.85 -41.60 14.76
C GLU A 223 4.81 -40.79 13.94
N PRO A 224 3.52 -41.11 13.94
CA PRO A 224 2.56 -40.37 13.11
C PRO A 224 2.50 -38.89 13.50
N LEU A 225 2.54 -38.00 12.50
CA LEU A 225 2.37 -36.58 12.70
C LEU A 225 0.87 -36.28 12.83
N GLU A 226 0.46 -35.53 13.87
CA GLU A 226 -0.93 -35.11 14.01
C GLU A 226 -1.37 -34.30 12.78
N ASP A 227 -2.60 -34.53 12.29
CA ASP A 227 -3.10 -33.94 11.05
C ASP A 227 -3.02 -32.41 11.03
N ARG A 228 -3.16 -31.75 12.19
CA ARG A 228 -3.04 -30.28 12.30
C ARG A 228 -1.66 -29.74 11.91
N TYR A 229 -0.59 -30.53 12.04
CA TYR A 229 0.77 -30.14 11.69
C TYR A 229 1.14 -30.52 10.25
N VAL A 230 0.36 -31.38 9.60
CA VAL A 230 0.72 -31.99 8.31
C VAL A 230 0.78 -30.94 7.19
N GLU A 231 -0.20 -30.04 7.11
CA GLU A 231 -0.15 -28.94 6.13
C GLU A 231 1.00 -27.96 6.44
N GLU A 232 1.18 -27.65 7.72
CA GLU A 232 2.11 -26.63 8.20
C GLU A 232 3.58 -27.07 8.04
N LEU A 233 3.94 -28.28 8.48
CA LEU A 233 5.34 -28.75 8.49
C LEU A 233 5.77 -29.39 7.17
N ILE A 234 4.93 -30.27 6.61
CA ILE A 234 5.25 -31.07 5.41
C ILE A 234 4.47 -30.63 4.18
N GLY A 235 3.72 -29.51 4.24
CA GLY A 235 3.13 -28.91 3.07
C GLY A 235 2.17 -29.82 2.30
N LYS A 236 1.52 -30.80 2.95
CA LYS A 236 0.61 -31.72 2.27
C LYS A 236 -0.51 -30.90 1.62
N THR A 237 -0.69 -31.08 0.31
CA THR A 237 -1.88 -30.53 -0.35
C THR A 237 -3.07 -31.40 0.00
N TRP A 238 -3.95 -30.91 0.85
CA TRP A 238 -5.19 -31.60 1.15
C TRP A 238 -6.06 -31.77 -0.10
N THR A 239 -6.71 -32.93 -0.18
CA THR A 239 -7.69 -33.24 -1.22
C THR A 239 -9.10 -33.22 -0.63
N LYS A 240 -10.12 -33.20 -1.49
CA LYS A 240 -11.53 -33.29 -1.05
C LYS A 240 -11.84 -34.52 -0.19
N LYS A 241 -10.98 -35.56 -0.18
CA LYS A 241 -11.18 -36.75 0.67
C LYS A 241 -10.69 -36.56 2.10
N ASP A 242 -9.81 -35.60 2.34
CA ASP A 242 -9.21 -35.37 3.66
C ASP A 242 -10.02 -34.40 4.54
N ARG A 243 -11.16 -33.88 4.03
CA ARG A 243 -12.00 -32.91 4.75
C ARG A 243 -13.00 -33.63 5.67
N ALA A 244 -13.14 -33.13 6.89
CA ALA A 244 -14.23 -33.53 7.78
C ALA A 244 -15.50 -32.74 7.42
N PRO A 245 -16.69 -33.36 7.40
CA PRO A 245 -17.92 -32.64 7.12
C PRO A 245 -18.19 -31.59 8.21
N ILE A 246 -18.66 -30.43 7.79
CA ILE A 246 -19.08 -29.34 8.69
C ILE A 246 -20.36 -28.69 8.13
N GLU A 247 -21.34 -28.48 9.00
CA GLU A 247 -22.67 -28.01 8.62
C GLU A 247 -23.21 -27.02 9.66
N GLY A 248 -24.25 -26.26 9.28
CA GLY A 248 -24.96 -25.36 10.19
C GLY A 248 -24.15 -24.12 10.57
N LEU A 249 -23.16 -23.72 9.78
CA LEU A 249 -22.35 -22.53 10.06
C LEU A 249 -23.11 -21.26 9.67
N THR A 250 -23.00 -20.23 10.50
CA THR A 250 -23.44 -18.87 10.15
C THR A 250 -22.22 -17.99 9.99
N LEU A 251 -21.82 -17.72 8.75
CA LEU A 251 -20.54 -17.08 8.43
C LEU A 251 -20.72 -15.64 7.95
N VAL A 252 -19.80 -14.77 8.41
CA VAL A 252 -19.64 -13.40 7.91
C VAL A 252 -18.23 -13.23 7.38
N GLU A 253 -18.09 -12.87 6.09
CA GLU A 253 -16.80 -12.53 5.50
C GLU A 253 -16.36 -11.16 5.99
N TYR A 254 -15.22 -11.10 6.68
CA TYR A 254 -14.63 -9.83 7.15
C TYR A 254 -13.42 -9.39 6.33
N SER A 255 -12.85 -10.26 5.52
CA SER A 255 -11.72 -9.89 4.66
C SER A 255 -11.69 -10.74 3.39
N PHE A 256 -11.42 -10.09 2.26
CA PHE A 256 -11.18 -10.74 0.99
C PHE A 256 -9.92 -10.19 0.35
N THR A 257 -8.89 -11.02 0.24
CA THR A 257 -7.59 -10.62 -0.30
C THR A 257 -7.28 -11.35 -1.60
N THR A 258 -6.52 -10.68 -2.47
CA THR A 258 -5.97 -11.27 -3.68
C THR A 258 -4.50 -10.90 -3.73
N ARG A 259 -3.63 -11.91 -3.73
CA ARG A 259 -2.18 -11.72 -3.77
C ARG A 259 -1.51 -12.68 -4.73
N VAL A 260 -0.37 -12.28 -5.27
CA VAL A 260 0.50 -13.17 -6.03
C VAL A 260 1.70 -13.52 -5.15
N THR A 261 1.90 -14.80 -4.91
CA THR A 261 3.02 -15.30 -4.11
C THR A 261 4.34 -15.21 -4.90
N PRO A 262 5.51 -15.18 -4.24
CA PRO A 262 6.82 -15.06 -4.91
C PRO A 262 7.11 -16.14 -5.97
N ASP A 263 6.48 -17.29 -5.84
CA ASP A 263 6.53 -18.43 -6.77
C ASP A 263 5.47 -18.35 -7.89
N ASN A 264 4.86 -17.18 -8.10
CA ASN A 264 3.86 -16.89 -9.12
C ASN A 264 2.57 -17.72 -8.98
N PHE A 265 2.03 -17.85 -7.77
CA PHE A 265 0.65 -18.33 -7.56
C PHE A 265 -0.25 -17.17 -7.16
N LEU A 266 -1.37 -17.04 -7.86
CA LEU A 266 -2.47 -16.18 -7.46
C LEU A 266 -3.26 -16.87 -6.35
N VAL A 267 -3.33 -16.23 -5.18
CA VAL A 267 -4.12 -16.65 -4.04
C VAL A 267 -5.24 -15.65 -3.84
N ARG A 268 -6.49 -16.13 -3.89
CA ARG A 268 -7.68 -15.38 -3.48
C ARG A 268 -8.22 -16.00 -2.20
N GLU A 269 -8.30 -15.22 -1.14
CA GLU A 269 -8.64 -15.69 0.20
C GLU A 269 -9.83 -14.92 0.77
N SER A 270 -10.86 -15.63 1.19
CA SER A 270 -11.93 -15.12 2.06
C SER A 270 -11.64 -15.50 3.50
N ARG A 271 -11.77 -14.57 4.44
CA ARG A 271 -11.73 -14.85 5.87
C ARG A 271 -13.10 -14.60 6.50
N PHE A 272 -13.53 -15.56 7.33
CA PHE A 272 -14.85 -15.59 7.94
C PHE A 272 -14.76 -15.65 9.46
N LEU A 273 -15.74 -15.05 10.13
CA LEU A 273 -16.08 -15.33 11.51
C LEU A 273 -17.40 -16.12 11.54
N GLU A 274 -17.44 -17.19 12.32
CA GLU A 274 -18.67 -17.91 12.62
C GLU A 274 -19.36 -17.28 13.83
N LEU A 275 -20.62 -16.86 13.67
CA LEU A 275 -21.32 -16.00 14.63
C LEU A 275 -21.71 -16.71 15.93
N GLY A 276 -21.92 -18.03 15.92
CA GLY A 276 -22.31 -18.80 17.10
C GLY A 276 -21.16 -19.08 18.07
N SER A 277 -19.95 -19.32 17.54
CA SER A 277 -18.78 -19.78 18.29
C SER A 277 -17.64 -18.75 18.36
N GLY A 278 -17.63 -17.74 17.48
CA GLY A 278 -16.49 -16.84 17.31
C GLY A 278 -15.29 -17.47 16.62
N THR A 279 -15.44 -18.67 16.02
CA THR A 279 -14.35 -19.36 15.34
C THR A 279 -14.01 -18.67 14.02
N HIS A 280 -12.71 -18.48 13.76
CA HIS A 280 -12.21 -17.92 12.50
C HIS A 280 -11.97 -19.02 11.45
N PHE A 281 -12.49 -18.80 10.24
CA PHE A 281 -12.34 -19.69 9.08
C PHE A 281 -11.74 -18.96 7.88
N THR A 282 -11.19 -19.73 6.93
CA THR A 282 -10.65 -19.22 5.65
C THR A 282 -11.04 -20.11 4.48
N GLU A 283 -11.33 -19.53 3.33
CA GLU A 283 -11.50 -20.24 2.06
C GLU A 283 -10.54 -19.67 1.01
N LYS A 284 -9.77 -20.54 0.35
CA LYS A 284 -8.67 -20.15 -0.55
C LYS A 284 -8.83 -20.75 -1.95
N GLN A 285 -8.75 -19.91 -2.98
CA GLN A 285 -8.49 -20.33 -4.36
C GLN A 285 -7.01 -20.03 -4.67
N ILE A 286 -6.23 -21.08 -4.95
CA ILE A 286 -4.80 -20.99 -5.28
C ILE A 286 -4.59 -21.49 -6.70
N LEU A 287 -4.08 -20.63 -7.58
CA LEU A 287 -3.90 -20.92 -9.01
C LEU A 287 -2.51 -20.45 -9.46
N PRO A 288 -1.84 -21.14 -10.39
CA PRO A 288 -0.67 -20.56 -11.05
C PRO A 288 -1.04 -19.25 -11.75
N ALA A 289 -0.26 -18.19 -11.58
CA ALA A 289 -0.60 -16.83 -12.04
C ALA A 289 -0.75 -16.71 -13.58
N PHE A 290 -0.17 -17.65 -14.34
CA PHE A 290 -0.31 -17.72 -15.79
C PHE A 290 -1.62 -18.36 -16.27
N LEU A 291 -2.38 -19.01 -15.38
CA LEU A 291 -3.61 -19.71 -15.72
C LEU A 291 -4.79 -18.72 -15.77
N LYS A 292 -5.26 -18.40 -16.98
CA LYS A 292 -6.31 -17.39 -17.21
C LYS A 292 -7.73 -17.95 -17.35
N THR A 293 -7.88 -19.27 -17.41
CA THR A 293 -9.13 -19.94 -17.80
C THR A 293 -10.03 -20.37 -16.64
N VAL A 294 -9.67 -20.06 -15.39
CA VAL A 294 -10.43 -20.44 -14.20
C VAL A 294 -11.24 -19.24 -13.73
N GLU A 295 -12.55 -19.44 -13.48
CA GLU A 295 -13.40 -18.37 -12.94
C GLU A 295 -12.83 -17.88 -11.60
N PRO A 296 -12.64 -16.56 -11.44
CA PRO A 296 -12.19 -15.99 -10.18
C PRO A 296 -13.16 -16.28 -9.04
N LYS A 297 -12.63 -16.76 -7.90
CA LYS A 297 -13.37 -16.72 -6.63
C LYS A 297 -13.84 -15.28 -6.37
N LYS A 298 -15.11 -15.14 -6.03
CA LYS A 298 -15.75 -13.87 -5.68
C LYS A 298 -15.79 -13.72 -4.16
N SER A 299 -15.82 -12.46 -3.72
CA SER A 299 -16.02 -12.09 -2.31
C SER A 299 -17.47 -12.35 -1.88
N HIS A 300 -17.65 -12.72 -0.62
CA HIS A 300 -18.95 -12.82 0.05
C HIS A 300 -19.24 -11.60 0.94
N ALA A 301 -18.56 -10.47 0.73
CA ALA A 301 -18.76 -9.28 1.52
C ALA A 301 -20.22 -8.79 1.43
N GLY A 302 -20.73 -8.23 2.53
CA GLY A 302 -22.07 -7.64 2.58
C GLY A 302 -23.23 -8.64 2.66
N VAL A 303 -22.96 -9.94 2.76
CA VAL A 303 -23.98 -10.97 2.97
C VAL A 303 -23.64 -11.89 4.14
N ILE A 304 -24.66 -12.47 4.76
CA ILE A 304 -24.55 -13.56 5.72
C ILE A 304 -24.75 -14.87 4.98
N LEU A 305 -23.87 -15.84 5.25
CA LEU A 305 -24.02 -17.21 4.76
C LEU A 305 -24.63 -18.05 5.88
N GLU A 306 -25.94 -18.29 5.83
CA GLU A 306 -26.65 -19.09 6.82
C GLU A 306 -26.73 -20.57 6.44
N GLU A 307 -26.72 -21.41 7.47
CA GLU A 307 -26.71 -22.88 7.36
C GLU A 307 -25.65 -23.35 6.33
N ALA A 308 -24.50 -22.67 6.30
CA ALA A 308 -23.43 -22.99 5.38
C ALA A 308 -22.86 -24.38 5.69
N LYS A 309 -22.59 -25.16 4.63
CA LYS A 309 -22.06 -26.51 4.73
C LYS A 309 -20.95 -26.79 3.74
N GLY A 310 -20.09 -27.72 4.10
CA GLY A 310 -19.00 -28.18 3.26
C GLY A 310 -18.03 -29.09 4.01
N GLY A 311 -16.74 -28.93 3.72
CA GLY A 311 -15.68 -29.65 4.43
C GLY A 311 -14.71 -28.72 5.14
N GLN A 312 -14.24 -29.13 6.31
CA GLN A 312 -13.14 -28.51 7.03
C GLN A 312 -11.86 -29.33 6.88
N TYR A 313 -10.76 -28.68 6.53
CA TYR A 313 -9.44 -29.31 6.54
C TYR A 313 -8.81 -29.26 7.94
N PRO A 314 -7.95 -30.23 8.29
CA PRO A 314 -7.10 -30.13 9.48
C PRO A 314 -6.13 -28.95 9.38
N GLY A 315 -5.88 -28.27 10.49
CA GLY A 315 -4.93 -27.16 10.55
C GLY A 315 -5.18 -26.19 11.69
N PHE A 316 -4.37 -25.14 11.74
CA PHE A 316 -4.49 -24.05 12.72
C PHE A 316 -5.53 -23.00 12.27
N PRO A 317 -6.02 -22.17 13.20
CA PRO A 317 -6.81 -20.98 12.86
C PRO A 317 -6.03 -20.02 11.91
N PRO A 318 -6.71 -19.34 10.96
CA PRO A 318 -8.11 -19.55 10.61
C PRO A 318 -8.29 -20.90 9.90
N ARG A 319 -9.28 -21.68 10.33
CA ARG A 319 -9.48 -23.05 9.86
C ARG A 319 -9.92 -23.05 8.41
N ARG A 320 -9.30 -23.89 7.58
CA ARG A 320 -9.57 -23.90 6.13
C ARG A 320 -10.86 -24.66 5.80
N LEU A 321 -11.73 -24.03 5.02
CA LEU A 321 -12.98 -24.58 4.50
C LEU A 321 -12.90 -24.86 2.99
N ASP A 322 -13.73 -25.79 2.55
CA ASP A 322 -14.20 -26.02 1.18
C ASP A 322 -15.71 -25.87 1.21
N LEU A 323 -16.23 -24.66 0.93
CA LEU A 323 -17.67 -24.39 0.99
C LEU A 323 -18.35 -25.01 -0.23
N GLU A 324 -19.35 -25.86 0.01
CA GLU A 324 -20.04 -26.56 -1.08
C GLU A 324 -21.36 -25.90 -1.44
N SER A 325 -22.11 -25.44 -0.43
CA SER A 325 -23.39 -24.77 -0.62
C SER A 325 -23.78 -23.97 0.61
N THR A 326 -24.60 -22.94 0.40
CA THR A 326 -25.32 -22.21 1.43
C THR A 326 -26.81 -22.36 1.16
N LYS A 327 -27.61 -22.57 2.20
CA LYS A 327 -29.07 -22.74 2.05
C LYS A 327 -29.75 -21.39 1.85
N THR A 328 -29.25 -20.37 2.54
CA THR A 328 -29.81 -19.02 2.49
C THR A 328 -28.67 -18.00 2.55
N THR A 329 -28.75 -17.03 1.66
CA THR A 329 -27.87 -15.86 1.65
C THR A 329 -28.75 -14.64 1.78
N HIS A 330 -28.55 -13.86 2.83
CA HIS A 330 -29.31 -12.62 3.04
C HIS A 330 -28.35 -11.45 3.29
N PRO A 331 -28.77 -10.20 3.03
CA PRO A 331 -27.92 -9.04 3.26
C PRO A 331 -27.46 -8.95 4.70
N GLN A 332 -26.19 -8.60 4.90
CA GLN A 332 -25.67 -8.37 6.24
C GLN A 332 -26.45 -7.26 6.95
N ASP A 333 -27.01 -7.60 8.10
CA ASP A 333 -27.88 -6.76 8.92
C ASP A 333 -27.30 -6.47 10.31
N ASP A 334 -27.99 -5.60 11.05
CA ASP A 334 -27.60 -5.17 12.39
C ASP A 334 -27.64 -6.33 13.40
N SER A 335 -28.58 -7.27 13.27
CA SER A 335 -28.73 -8.43 14.16
C SER A 335 -27.50 -9.35 14.10
N ALA A 336 -27.07 -9.72 12.90
CA ALA A 336 -25.88 -10.54 12.69
C ALA A 336 -24.62 -9.85 13.23
N LEU A 337 -24.51 -8.52 13.07
CA LEU A 337 -23.37 -7.78 13.60
C LEU A 337 -23.38 -7.66 15.13
N ARG A 338 -24.55 -7.59 15.77
CA ARG A 338 -24.64 -7.69 17.24
C ARG A 338 -24.18 -9.06 17.73
N GLN A 339 -24.50 -10.14 17.00
CA GLN A 339 -23.97 -11.47 17.31
C GLN A 339 -22.45 -11.54 17.14
N LEU A 340 -21.90 -10.92 16.08
CA LEU A 340 -20.45 -10.79 15.89
C LEU A 340 -19.80 -10.08 17.08
N VAL A 341 -20.34 -8.93 17.50
CA VAL A 341 -19.85 -8.22 18.68
C VAL A 341 -19.90 -9.13 19.91
N LYS A 342 -21.00 -9.90 20.10
CA LYS A 342 -21.13 -10.86 21.20
C LYS A 342 -20.07 -11.98 21.15
N ALA A 343 -19.74 -12.48 19.97
CA ALA A 343 -18.75 -13.53 19.78
C ALA A 343 -17.29 -13.05 19.89
N ALA A 344 -17.04 -11.75 19.66
CA ALA A 344 -15.71 -11.17 19.81
C ALA A 344 -15.17 -11.26 21.25
N LEU A 345 -13.85 -11.42 21.37
CA LEU A 345 -13.13 -11.42 22.64
C LEU A 345 -13.43 -10.12 23.40
N PRO A 346 -13.73 -10.21 24.71
CA PRO A 346 -14.30 -9.09 25.44
C PRO A 346 -13.34 -7.93 25.64
N ASP A 347 -12.04 -8.18 25.66
CA ASP A 347 -11.02 -7.19 25.97
C ASP A 347 -9.59 -7.61 25.54
N VAL A 348 -8.62 -6.71 25.65
CA VAL A 348 -7.22 -6.94 25.25
C VAL A 348 -6.60 -8.07 26.08
N GLY A 349 -6.96 -8.17 27.36
CA GLY A 349 -6.47 -9.25 28.24
C GLY A 349 -6.85 -10.64 27.71
N ALA A 350 -8.09 -10.81 27.26
CA ALA A 350 -8.58 -12.05 26.66
C ALA A 350 -7.86 -12.38 25.33
N ALA A 351 -7.59 -11.38 24.48
CA ALA A 351 -6.81 -11.57 23.26
C ALA A 351 -5.37 -12.00 23.55
N LEU A 352 -4.71 -11.40 24.53
CA LEU A 352 -3.36 -11.78 24.94
C LEU A 352 -3.33 -13.17 25.57
N ALA A 353 -4.34 -13.55 26.36
CA ALA A 353 -4.44 -14.89 26.92
C ALA A 353 -4.62 -15.96 25.82
N ALA A 354 -5.49 -15.68 24.82
CA ALA A 354 -5.65 -16.57 23.67
C ALA A 354 -4.35 -16.68 22.84
N PHE A 355 -3.64 -15.56 22.63
CA PHE A 355 -2.36 -15.55 21.96
C PHE A 355 -1.27 -16.31 22.73
N GLN A 356 -1.22 -16.17 24.06
CA GLN A 356 -0.33 -16.93 24.93
C GLN A 356 -0.57 -18.43 24.83
N GLU A 357 -1.84 -18.87 24.81
CA GLU A 357 -2.18 -20.29 24.62
C GLU A 357 -1.72 -20.80 23.25
N HIS A 358 -2.00 -20.04 22.19
CA HIS A 358 -1.59 -20.35 20.82
C HIS A 358 -0.07 -20.52 20.70
N ARG A 359 0.72 -19.66 21.37
CA ARG A 359 2.19 -19.69 21.34
C ARG A 359 2.83 -20.79 22.20
N LYS A 360 2.06 -21.57 22.96
CA LYS A 360 2.59 -22.78 23.63
C LYS A 360 2.96 -23.88 22.63
N ASP A 361 2.29 -23.90 21.47
CA ASP A 361 2.59 -24.81 20.39
C ASP A 361 3.63 -24.17 19.45
N VAL A 362 4.88 -24.62 19.55
CA VAL A 362 6.01 -24.09 18.77
C VAL A 362 5.85 -24.30 17.25
N PHE A 363 4.94 -25.19 16.83
CA PHE A 363 4.67 -25.44 15.42
C PHE A 363 3.46 -24.63 14.90
N ALA A 364 2.69 -24.00 15.78
CA ALA A 364 1.62 -23.12 15.38
C ALA A 364 2.16 -21.89 14.60
N PRO A 365 1.37 -21.34 13.67
CA PRO A 365 1.71 -20.08 13.01
C PRO A 365 2.02 -18.95 14.01
N ASP A 366 2.84 -17.98 13.62
CA ASP A 366 3.21 -16.88 14.53
C ASP A 366 2.06 -15.90 14.81
N LEU A 367 1.01 -15.95 13.99
CA LEU A 367 -0.15 -15.08 14.05
C LEU A 367 -1.40 -15.87 14.47
N LEU A 368 -2.20 -15.28 15.35
CA LEU A 368 -3.50 -15.80 15.79
C LEU A 368 -4.63 -14.89 15.30
N PRO A 369 -5.58 -15.36 14.47
CA PRO A 369 -6.75 -14.55 14.14
C PRO A 369 -7.63 -14.29 15.36
N VAL A 370 -8.07 -13.05 15.53
CA VAL A 370 -8.98 -12.62 16.61
C VAL A 370 -10.03 -11.64 16.10
N ALA A 371 -11.18 -11.62 16.77
CA ALA A 371 -12.11 -10.51 16.80
C ALA A 371 -12.08 -9.93 18.21
N LEU A 372 -11.68 -8.67 18.35
CA LEU A 372 -11.38 -8.04 19.64
C LEU A 372 -12.27 -6.82 19.85
N ARG A 373 -13.00 -6.78 20.97
CA ARG A 373 -13.75 -5.58 21.38
C ARG A 373 -12.79 -4.50 21.90
N VAL A 374 -13.00 -3.29 21.42
CA VAL A 374 -12.20 -2.11 21.79
C VAL A 374 -13.12 -0.88 21.81
N GLN A 375 -12.71 0.16 22.51
CA GLN A 375 -13.46 1.42 22.58
C GLN A 375 -12.91 2.47 21.62
N THR A 376 -11.58 2.53 21.48
CA THR A 376 -10.94 3.59 20.70
C THR A 376 -9.62 3.13 20.07
N LEU A 377 -9.23 3.83 19.02
CA LEU A 377 -7.87 3.88 18.50
C LEU A 377 -7.14 5.08 19.13
N LEU A 378 -6.09 4.84 19.90
CA LEU A 378 -5.14 5.87 20.31
C LEU A 378 -4.10 6.07 19.21
N ALA A 379 -4.13 7.23 18.56
CA ALA A 379 -3.06 7.69 17.67
C ALA A 379 -1.97 8.37 18.50
N SER A 380 -0.73 7.88 18.40
CA SER A 380 0.38 8.38 19.22
C SER A 380 1.72 8.16 18.52
N GLY A 381 2.36 9.24 18.07
CA GLY A 381 3.71 9.22 17.52
C GLY A 381 3.90 8.16 16.42
N GLN A 382 4.90 7.30 16.58
CA GLN A 382 5.27 6.28 15.58
C GLN A 382 4.40 5.02 15.60
N ARG A 383 3.58 4.79 16.65
CA ARG A 383 2.85 3.52 16.81
C ARG A 383 1.54 3.67 17.59
N SER A 384 0.44 3.55 16.86
CA SER A 384 -0.92 3.60 17.40
C SER A 384 -1.29 2.36 18.22
N GLN A 385 -2.31 2.48 19.07
CA GLN A 385 -2.79 1.41 19.95
C GLN A 385 -4.31 1.32 19.91
N LEU A 386 -4.85 0.11 19.99
CA LEU A 386 -6.26 -0.14 20.25
C LEU A 386 -6.48 -0.21 21.76
N VAL A 387 -7.43 0.55 22.28
CA VAL A 387 -7.68 0.64 23.73
C VAL A 387 -9.04 0.04 24.05
N ASP A 388 -9.07 -0.90 25.00
CA ASP A 388 -10.31 -1.49 25.49
C ASP A 388 -10.97 -0.67 26.62
N SER A 389 -12.09 -1.19 27.13
CA SER A 389 -12.86 -0.55 28.21
C SER A 389 -12.20 -0.52 29.57
N GLY A 390 -11.14 -1.31 29.76
CA GLY A 390 -10.35 -1.37 30.98
C GLY A 390 -9.02 -0.64 30.84
N GLU A 391 -8.93 0.34 29.92
CA GLU A 391 -7.74 1.16 29.71
C GLU A 391 -6.48 0.38 29.30
N ARG A 392 -6.68 -0.82 28.74
CA ARG A 392 -5.59 -1.66 28.22
C ARG A 392 -5.40 -1.43 26.73
N GLY A 393 -4.17 -1.12 26.35
CA GLY A 393 -3.70 -0.91 24.99
C GLY A 393 -3.12 -2.19 24.36
N LEU A 394 -3.47 -2.43 23.10
CA LEU A 394 -2.84 -3.40 22.20
C LEU A 394 -2.25 -2.67 21.00
N PHE A 395 -0.98 -2.92 20.66
CA PHE A 395 -0.30 -2.16 19.62
C PHE A 395 -0.86 -2.49 18.22
N LEU A 396 -0.85 -1.48 17.35
CA LEU A 396 -0.92 -1.70 15.90
C LEU A 396 0.50 -1.77 15.32
N PRO A 397 0.68 -2.34 14.11
CA PRO A 397 1.94 -2.28 13.39
C PRO A 397 2.40 -0.84 13.21
N ALA A 398 3.71 -0.62 13.26
CA ALA A 398 4.32 0.67 12.91
C ALA A 398 4.33 0.84 11.37
N ASP A 399 3.14 0.91 10.78
CA ASP A 399 2.92 1.03 9.35
C ASP A 399 2.07 2.26 9.03
N PRO A 400 2.67 3.33 8.48
CA PRO A 400 1.95 4.55 8.10
C PRO A 400 0.80 4.29 7.10
N ARG A 401 0.83 3.16 6.38
CA ARG A 401 -0.24 2.78 5.44
C ARG A 401 -1.55 2.42 6.15
N LEU A 402 -1.55 2.24 7.47
CA LEU A 402 -2.74 1.97 8.27
C LEU A 402 -3.57 3.23 8.57
N GLU A 403 -2.96 4.41 8.58
CA GLU A 403 -3.65 5.64 8.99
C GLU A 403 -4.87 5.96 8.12
N GLU A 404 -4.74 5.85 6.79
CA GLU A 404 -5.87 6.13 5.90
C GLU A 404 -7.01 5.10 6.00
N PRO A 405 -6.75 3.79 5.93
CA PRO A 405 -7.76 2.78 6.21
C PRO A 405 -8.56 3.01 7.48
N PHE A 406 -7.89 3.32 8.60
CA PHE A 406 -8.58 3.59 9.86
C PHE A 406 -9.37 4.89 9.84
N ALA A 407 -8.81 5.97 9.27
CA ALA A 407 -9.53 7.23 9.13
C ALA A 407 -10.84 7.01 8.33
N ALA A 408 -10.75 6.42 7.14
CA ALA A 408 -11.90 6.12 6.30
C ALA A 408 -12.91 5.19 7.00
N ALA A 409 -12.44 4.15 7.69
CA ALA A 409 -13.34 3.20 8.35
C ALA A 409 -14.03 3.79 9.59
N LEU A 410 -13.41 4.74 10.29
CA LEU A 410 -13.90 5.33 11.53
C LEU A 410 -14.57 6.70 11.35
N GLU A 411 -14.60 7.23 10.13
CA GLU A 411 -15.27 8.50 9.83
C GLU A 411 -16.76 8.44 10.20
N GLY A 412 -17.17 9.38 11.07
CA GLY A 412 -18.55 9.50 11.55
C GLY A 412 -19.09 8.30 12.34
N ALA A 413 -18.23 7.39 12.82
CA ALA A 413 -18.66 6.15 13.44
C ALA A 413 -17.94 5.86 14.77
N THR A 414 -18.58 5.06 15.62
CA THR A 414 -18.00 4.59 16.89
C THR A 414 -17.42 3.18 16.75
N LEU A 415 -16.16 2.99 17.10
CA LEU A 415 -15.48 1.69 17.01
C LEU A 415 -16.02 0.72 18.06
N LYS A 416 -16.27 -0.54 17.66
CA LYS A 416 -16.76 -1.61 18.56
C LYS A 416 -15.86 -2.83 18.58
N VAL A 417 -15.43 -3.29 17.40
CA VAL A 417 -14.60 -4.50 17.24
C VAL A 417 -13.55 -4.27 16.17
N VAL A 418 -12.36 -4.79 16.38
CA VAL A 418 -11.33 -4.95 15.34
C VAL A 418 -11.13 -6.43 15.06
N LEU A 419 -11.19 -6.82 13.79
CA LEU A 419 -10.89 -8.17 13.32
C LEU A 419 -9.52 -8.16 12.63
N GLY A 420 -8.65 -9.09 12.99
CA GLY A 420 -7.29 -9.14 12.50
C GLY A 420 -6.52 -10.32 13.06
N ASP A 421 -5.21 -10.23 13.00
CA ASP A 421 -4.29 -11.24 13.52
C ASP A 421 -3.44 -10.65 14.66
N VAL A 422 -3.31 -11.35 15.79
CA VAL A 422 -2.41 -10.97 16.88
C VAL A 422 -1.09 -11.71 16.73
N GLY A 423 0.01 -10.99 16.84
CA GLY A 423 1.38 -11.49 16.83
C GLY A 423 2.27 -10.73 17.81
N LEU A 424 3.58 -10.94 17.71
CA LEU A 424 4.58 -10.24 18.50
C LEU A 424 5.59 -9.55 17.57
N GLU A 425 5.72 -8.22 17.69
CA GLU A 425 6.79 -7.46 17.04
C GLU A 425 7.83 -7.05 18.08
N ALA A 426 9.00 -7.70 18.03
CA ALA A 426 10.00 -7.67 19.11
C ALA A 426 9.42 -8.10 20.47
N ALA A 427 9.08 -7.15 21.35
CA ALA A 427 8.44 -7.41 22.65
C ALA A 427 6.98 -6.94 22.72
N LEU A 428 6.43 -6.44 21.60
CA LEU A 428 5.15 -5.73 21.56
C LEU A 428 4.05 -6.63 21.00
N PRO A 429 3.02 -6.99 21.80
CA PRO A 429 1.85 -7.68 21.27
C PRO A 429 1.11 -6.77 20.32
N THR A 430 0.91 -7.25 19.09
CA THR A 430 0.51 -6.41 17.98
C THR A 430 -0.65 -7.04 17.24
N LEU A 431 -1.70 -6.25 16.99
CA LEU A 431 -2.83 -6.65 16.17
C LEU A 431 -2.67 -6.09 14.76
N PHE A 432 -2.50 -6.97 13.77
CA PHE A 432 -2.51 -6.68 12.33
C PHE A 432 -3.96 -6.64 11.85
N PRO A 433 -4.55 -5.45 11.63
CA PRO A 433 -5.99 -5.32 11.49
C PRO A 433 -6.42 -5.52 10.04
N LEU A 434 -7.57 -6.17 9.83
CA LEU A 434 -8.13 -6.45 8.50
C LEU A 434 -9.48 -5.78 8.28
N ALA A 435 -10.29 -5.67 9.34
CA ALA A 435 -11.60 -5.03 9.31
C ALA A 435 -11.99 -4.51 10.69
N VAL A 436 -12.99 -3.64 10.72
CA VAL A 436 -13.59 -3.10 11.94
C VAL A 436 -15.11 -3.23 11.89
N VAL A 437 -15.72 -3.45 13.05
CA VAL A 437 -17.16 -3.22 13.24
C VAL A 437 -17.32 -1.90 13.94
N VAL A 438 -18.17 -1.05 13.36
CA VAL A 438 -18.47 0.27 13.87
C VAL A 438 -19.97 0.44 14.05
N GLU A 439 -20.37 1.30 14.98
CA GLU A 439 -21.75 1.75 15.15
C GLU A 439 -21.91 3.16 14.60
N THR A 440 -22.84 3.31 13.67
CA THR A 440 -23.28 4.57 13.06
C THR A 440 -24.69 4.91 13.56
N PRO A 441 -25.23 6.11 13.26
CA PRO A 441 -26.64 6.42 13.57
C PRO A 441 -27.64 5.45 12.94
N ASP A 442 -27.23 4.74 11.88
CA ASP A 442 -28.05 3.82 11.09
C ASP A 442 -27.95 2.36 11.59
N GLY A 443 -27.04 2.06 12.53
CA GLY A 443 -26.81 0.73 13.08
C GLY A 443 -25.35 0.27 12.99
N LEU A 444 -25.12 -1.03 13.17
CA LEU A 444 -23.79 -1.61 13.03
C LEU A 444 -23.39 -1.81 11.56
N GLU A 445 -22.11 -1.61 11.26
CA GLU A 445 -21.51 -1.85 9.96
C GLU A 445 -20.17 -2.59 10.09
N LEU A 446 -19.88 -3.49 9.15
CA LEU A 446 -18.55 -4.08 8.97
C LEU A 446 -17.82 -3.35 7.85
N ARG A 447 -16.68 -2.75 8.18
CA ARG A 447 -15.87 -1.98 7.24
C ARG A 447 -14.49 -2.63 7.12
N GLY A 448 -14.11 -3.02 5.90
CA GLY A 448 -12.77 -3.53 5.61
C GLY A 448 -11.74 -2.41 5.62
N LEU A 449 -10.49 -2.73 5.99
CA LEU A 449 -9.37 -1.79 5.99
C LEU A 449 -8.58 -1.78 4.65
N GLY A 450 -8.97 -2.60 3.67
CA GLY A 450 -8.50 -2.45 2.29
C GLY A 450 -6.99 -2.61 2.06
N LEU A 451 -6.23 -3.16 3.02
CA LEU A 451 -4.81 -3.45 2.90
C LEU A 451 -4.60 -4.55 1.84
N ARG A 452 -4.53 -4.14 0.58
CA ARG A 452 -4.20 -5.00 -0.54
C ARG A 452 -2.70 -4.99 -0.72
N GLU A 453 -2.07 -6.16 -0.62
CA GLU A 453 -0.68 -6.33 -1.04
C GLU A 453 -0.58 -5.96 -2.52
N ALA A 454 0.33 -5.03 -2.86
CA ALA A 454 0.57 -4.67 -4.24
C ALA A 454 1.07 -5.91 -5.01
N PRO A 455 0.40 -6.34 -6.09
CA PRO A 455 0.98 -7.32 -6.98
C PRO A 455 2.20 -6.67 -7.64
N GLU A 456 3.36 -7.34 -7.61
CA GLU A 456 4.48 -6.98 -8.46
C GLU A 456 4.01 -7.06 -9.92
N GLU A 457 3.71 -5.91 -10.54
CA GLU A 457 3.56 -5.88 -11.99
C GLU A 457 4.92 -6.21 -12.62
N PRO A 458 5.01 -7.16 -13.57
CA PRO A 458 6.23 -7.37 -14.34
C PRO A 458 6.43 -6.18 -15.29
N SER A 459 7.02 -5.11 -14.76
CA SER A 459 7.46 -3.94 -15.51
C SER A 459 8.45 -4.40 -16.59
N ARG A 460 8.06 -4.19 -17.86
CA ARG A 460 8.89 -4.50 -19.05
C ARG A 460 10.11 -3.59 -19.18
N ARG A 461 10.31 -2.62 -18.28
CA ARG A 461 11.40 -1.64 -18.33
C ARG A 461 11.89 -1.30 -16.92
N ARG A 462 12.64 -2.21 -16.29
CA ARG A 462 13.75 -1.89 -15.37
C ARG A 462 14.52 -3.18 -15.06
N ARG A 463 15.71 -3.33 -15.66
CA ARG A 463 16.71 -4.37 -15.33
C ARG A 463 17.50 -4.03 -14.05
N ARG A 464 16.83 -3.55 -13.02
CA ARG A 464 17.34 -3.52 -11.66
C ARG A 464 16.23 -4.02 -10.76
N ARG A 465 16.41 -5.25 -10.27
CA ARG A 465 15.55 -5.90 -9.29
C ARG A 465 15.48 -5.02 -8.05
N ALA A 466 14.34 -4.38 -7.79
CA ALA A 466 13.93 -4.18 -6.41
C ALA A 466 13.36 -5.53 -5.96
N ARG A 467 13.85 -6.04 -4.83
CA ARG A 467 13.27 -7.22 -4.19
C ARG A 467 11.83 -6.91 -3.77
N PRO A 468 10.95 -7.91 -3.67
CA PRO A 468 9.72 -7.75 -2.90
C PRO A 468 10.15 -7.29 -1.50
N GLU A 469 9.73 -6.08 -1.12
CA GLU A 469 9.74 -5.67 0.27
C GLU A 469 8.71 -6.56 0.97
N ALA A 470 9.18 -7.66 1.57
CA ALA A 470 8.56 -8.15 2.80
C ALA A 470 8.40 -6.92 3.72
N PRO A 471 7.31 -6.78 4.50
CA PRO A 471 7.18 -5.68 5.44
C PRO A 471 8.49 -5.63 6.23
N VAL A 472 9.28 -4.60 5.94
CA VAL A 472 10.57 -4.42 6.56
C VAL A 472 10.19 -4.14 8.00
N ALA A 473 10.36 -5.16 8.86
CA ALA A 473 10.33 -4.94 10.29
C ALA A 473 11.24 -3.73 10.52
N VAL A 474 10.68 -2.70 11.15
CA VAL A 474 11.43 -1.51 11.54
C VAL A 474 12.77 -1.99 12.12
N PRO A 475 13.92 -1.46 11.67
CA PRO A 475 15.22 -1.88 12.16
C PRO A 475 15.17 -2.01 13.69
N ARG A 476 15.61 -3.15 14.24
CA ARG A 476 15.55 -3.37 15.71
C ARG A 476 16.41 -2.34 16.47
N SER A 477 17.26 -1.56 15.79
CA SER A 477 17.90 -0.40 16.40
C SER A 477 16.88 0.60 16.95
N GLY A 478 16.89 0.82 18.27
CA GLY A 478 15.99 1.78 18.93
C GLY A 478 14.59 1.28 19.24
N TRP A 479 14.27 -0.01 18.97
CA TRP A 479 12.93 -0.57 19.24
C TRP A 479 12.57 -0.48 20.73
N ALA A 480 13.54 -0.63 21.62
CA ALA A 480 13.32 -0.60 23.07
C ALA A 480 12.91 0.80 23.56
N GLU A 481 13.46 1.87 23.00
CA GLU A 481 13.06 3.25 23.33
C GLU A 481 11.64 3.54 22.84
N ALA A 482 11.34 3.15 21.60
CA ALA A 482 9.98 3.27 21.05
C ALA A 482 8.97 2.45 21.86
N ALA A 483 9.32 1.23 22.28
CA ALA A 483 8.52 0.38 23.15
C ALA A 483 8.28 1.02 24.53
N ARG A 484 9.32 1.60 25.16
CA ARG A 484 9.19 2.32 26.43
C ARG A 484 8.28 3.55 26.29
N ALA A 485 8.47 4.35 25.24
CA ALA A 485 7.66 5.53 24.96
C ALA A 485 6.18 5.16 24.70
N ALA A 486 5.95 4.01 24.08
CA ALA A 486 4.61 3.50 23.80
C ALA A 486 3.95 2.77 24.99
N GLY A 487 4.62 2.68 26.15
CA GLY A 487 4.05 2.13 27.38
C GLY A 487 4.15 0.61 27.55
N ALA A 488 5.09 -0.04 26.85
CA ALA A 488 5.28 -1.48 26.96
C ALA A 488 5.89 -1.92 28.30
N SER A 489 5.67 -3.20 28.65
CA SER A 489 6.15 -3.82 29.89
C SER A 489 7.68 -3.75 30.02
N ARG A 490 8.19 -3.11 31.09
CA ARG A 490 9.64 -3.03 31.36
C ARG A 490 10.30 -4.41 31.44
N ALA A 491 9.61 -5.38 32.06
CA ALA A 491 10.10 -6.75 32.17
C ALA A 491 10.15 -7.46 30.80
N ALA A 492 9.19 -7.19 29.92
CA ALA A 492 9.20 -7.72 28.56
C ALA A 492 10.32 -7.10 27.73
N ILE A 493 10.53 -5.80 27.85
CA ILE A 493 11.62 -5.10 27.16
C ILE A 493 12.97 -5.68 27.60
N ALA A 494 13.21 -5.79 28.91
CA ALA A 494 14.43 -6.38 29.45
C ALA A 494 14.65 -7.83 28.99
N LEU A 495 13.59 -8.66 28.97
CA LEU A 495 13.71 -10.04 28.47
C LEU A 495 13.98 -10.10 26.97
N ALA A 496 13.39 -9.23 26.17
CA ALA A 496 13.66 -9.15 24.75
C ALA A 496 15.08 -8.64 24.47
N GLU A 497 15.60 -7.69 25.25
CA GLU A 497 17.03 -7.29 25.20
C GLU A 497 17.95 -8.49 25.55
N VAL A 498 17.59 -9.31 26.54
CA VAL A 498 18.30 -10.56 26.85
C VAL A 498 18.28 -11.53 25.65
N ARG A 499 17.12 -11.70 25.00
CA ARG A 499 17.00 -12.57 23.82
C ARG A 499 17.79 -12.02 22.64
N ASP A 500 17.74 -10.73 22.38
CA ASP A 500 18.44 -10.08 21.28
C ASP A 500 19.97 -10.21 21.47
N GLU A 501 20.49 -9.99 22.69
CA GLU A 501 21.92 -10.18 23.00
C GLU A 501 22.34 -11.66 22.91
N LEU A 502 21.47 -12.58 23.34
CA LEU A 502 21.72 -14.02 23.22
C LEU A 502 21.75 -14.47 21.75
N ALA A 503 20.87 -13.92 20.92
CA ALA A 503 20.83 -14.14 19.48
C ALA A 503 22.06 -13.55 18.77
N GLU A 504 22.53 -12.37 19.20
CA GLU A 504 23.77 -11.77 18.70
C GLU A 504 24.97 -12.69 18.97
N LYS A 505 25.12 -13.19 20.20
CA LYS A 505 26.16 -14.16 20.53
C LYS A 505 26.01 -15.43 19.67
N PHE A 506 24.82 -16.01 19.57
CA PHE A 506 24.58 -17.18 18.71
C PHE A 506 24.94 -16.94 17.24
N SER A 507 24.67 -15.76 16.70
CA SER A 507 25.03 -15.40 15.33
C SER A 507 26.55 -15.32 15.10
N ASN A 508 27.35 -15.17 16.17
CA ASN A 508 28.81 -15.28 16.14
C ASN A 508 29.32 -16.72 16.36
N GLY A 509 28.42 -17.68 16.50
CA GLY A 509 28.70 -19.10 16.71
C GLY A 509 28.62 -19.53 18.19
N LEU A 510 28.25 -20.79 18.42
CA LEU A 510 28.12 -21.40 19.76
C LEU A 510 29.37 -21.26 20.67
N PRO A 511 30.63 -21.25 20.16
CA PRO A 511 31.79 -20.98 21.00
C PRO A 511 31.78 -19.62 21.69
N SER A 512 31.06 -18.63 21.16
CA SER A 512 30.93 -17.29 21.76
C SER A 512 30.12 -17.29 23.08
N LEU A 513 29.32 -18.34 23.32
CA LEU A 513 28.54 -18.55 24.55
C LEU A 513 29.44 -19.12 25.67
N SER A 514 30.45 -18.34 26.07
CA SER A 514 31.32 -18.69 27.20
C SER A 514 30.66 -18.36 28.55
N PRO A 515 31.10 -18.97 29.67
CA PRO A 515 30.56 -18.65 31.00
C PRO A 515 30.59 -17.15 31.31
N ARG A 516 31.71 -16.47 31.00
CA ARG A 516 31.85 -15.02 31.17
C ARG A 516 30.90 -14.22 30.28
N ALA A 517 30.60 -14.71 29.09
CA ALA A 517 29.72 -14.01 28.15
C ALA A 517 28.23 -14.14 28.51
N VAL A 518 27.83 -15.22 29.20
CA VAL A 518 26.43 -15.43 29.61
C VAL A 518 26.14 -15.02 31.05
N GLU A 519 27.16 -14.84 31.91
CA GLU A 519 26.99 -14.44 33.31
C GLU A 519 26.09 -13.18 33.48
N PRO A 520 26.27 -12.08 32.72
CA PRO A 520 25.36 -10.93 32.80
C PRO A 520 23.93 -11.26 32.36
N LEU A 521 23.76 -12.14 31.37
CA LEU A 521 22.44 -12.59 30.91
C LEU A 521 21.72 -13.40 31.99
N VAL A 522 22.44 -14.32 32.65
CA VAL A 522 21.91 -15.16 33.73
C VAL A 522 21.49 -14.29 34.91
N ALA A 523 22.29 -13.29 35.30
CA ALA A 523 21.95 -12.35 36.36
C ALA A 523 20.62 -11.61 36.05
N ARG A 524 20.47 -11.04 34.85
CA ARG A 524 19.22 -10.38 34.44
C ARG A 524 18.03 -11.34 34.38
N LEU A 525 18.24 -12.59 33.96
CA LEU A 525 17.18 -13.61 33.99
C LEU A 525 16.72 -13.91 35.42
N ARG A 526 17.63 -13.98 36.40
CA ARG A 526 17.28 -14.14 37.82
C ARG A 526 16.50 -12.93 38.35
N GLU A 527 16.92 -11.71 38.01
CA GLU A 527 16.19 -10.47 38.35
C GLU A 527 14.75 -10.45 37.80
N LEU A 528 14.53 -11.06 36.62
CA LEU A 528 13.21 -11.22 36.01
C LEU A 528 12.40 -12.41 36.57
N GLY A 529 12.90 -13.10 37.60
CA GLY A 529 12.27 -14.29 38.20
C GLY A 529 12.35 -15.55 37.33
N LEU A 530 13.27 -15.59 36.36
CA LEU A 530 13.50 -16.71 35.43
C LEU A 530 14.71 -17.54 35.86
N GLU A 531 14.71 -17.98 37.12
CA GLU A 531 15.77 -18.83 37.72
C GLU A 531 16.08 -20.08 36.91
N LYS A 532 15.03 -20.82 36.50
CA LYS A 532 15.20 -22.08 35.74
C LYS A 532 15.83 -21.86 34.36
N PRO A 533 15.35 -20.93 33.52
CA PRO A 533 16.05 -20.56 32.28
C PRO A 533 17.49 -20.07 32.51
N GLY A 534 17.72 -19.27 33.56
CA GLY A 534 19.05 -18.79 33.91
C GLY A 534 20.02 -19.94 34.22
N ALA A 535 19.61 -20.90 35.06
CA ALA A 535 20.40 -22.08 35.38
C ALA A 535 20.68 -22.97 34.15
N LEU A 536 19.72 -23.10 33.23
CA LEU A 536 19.92 -23.83 31.98
C LEU A 536 20.93 -23.14 31.06
N LEU A 537 20.90 -21.81 30.97
CA LEU A 537 21.87 -21.04 30.18
C LEU A 537 23.28 -21.13 30.78
N GLU A 538 23.39 -21.10 32.11
CA GLU A 538 24.66 -21.28 32.83
C GLU A 538 25.26 -22.67 32.58
N ALA A 539 24.46 -23.73 32.74
CA ALA A 539 24.88 -25.11 32.48
C ALA A 539 25.29 -25.31 31.00
N LEU A 540 24.58 -24.69 30.06
CA LEU A 540 24.93 -24.73 28.64
C LEU A 540 26.32 -24.17 28.36
N ALA A 541 26.65 -23.02 28.96
CA ALA A 541 27.94 -22.36 28.73
C ALA A 541 29.12 -23.13 29.33
N GLN A 542 28.87 -24.00 30.32
CA GLN A 542 29.88 -24.84 30.95
C GLN A 542 30.21 -26.14 30.18
N ARG A 543 29.41 -26.54 29.19
CA ARG A 543 29.67 -27.76 28.41
C ARG A 543 30.95 -27.63 27.57
N PRO A 544 31.87 -28.60 27.58
CA PRO A 544 33.16 -28.46 26.90
C PRO A 544 33.05 -28.45 25.37
N ASP A 545 32.18 -29.29 24.78
CA ASP A 545 31.95 -29.32 23.34
C ASP A 545 30.85 -28.33 22.94
N ALA A 546 31.18 -27.39 22.06
CA ALA A 546 30.23 -26.42 21.52
C ALA A 546 29.17 -27.07 20.61
N ALA A 547 29.47 -28.18 19.95
CA ALA A 547 28.54 -28.88 19.06
C ALA A 547 27.34 -29.47 19.82
N GLU A 548 27.56 -29.88 21.06
CA GLU A 548 26.53 -30.42 21.94
C GLU A 548 25.61 -29.35 22.55
N ARG A 549 25.97 -28.06 22.44
CA ARG A 549 25.22 -26.94 23.05
C ARG A 549 23.99 -26.52 22.24
N LEU A 550 23.90 -26.85 20.95
CA LEU A 550 22.87 -26.33 20.03
C LEU A 550 21.43 -26.61 20.51
N ASP A 551 21.18 -27.83 20.97
CA ASP A 551 19.84 -28.25 21.39
C ASP A 551 19.38 -27.55 22.65
N ASP A 552 20.27 -27.49 23.63
CA ASP A 552 20.02 -26.79 24.88
C ASP A 552 19.86 -25.29 24.62
N PHE A 553 20.63 -24.73 23.69
CA PHE A 553 20.52 -23.32 23.31
C PHE A 553 19.12 -23.04 22.76
N ILE A 554 18.69 -23.82 21.76
CA ILE A 554 17.38 -23.65 21.14
C ILE A 554 16.27 -23.85 22.18
N LYS A 555 16.41 -24.83 23.08
CA LYS A 555 15.47 -25.02 24.18
C LYS A 555 15.37 -23.81 25.10
N VAL A 556 16.50 -23.27 25.57
CA VAL A 556 16.54 -22.06 26.40
C VAL A 556 15.91 -20.90 25.63
N TYR A 557 16.35 -20.65 24.40
CA TYR A 557 15.89 -19.53 23.57
C TYR A 557 14.38 -19.58 23.31
N GLN A 558 13.80 -20.76 23.09
CA GLN A 558 12.35 -20.95 22.93
C GLN A 558 11.58 -20.73 24.24
N VAL A 559 12.10 -21.22 25.37
CA VAL A 559 11.50 -20.96 26.68
C VAL A 559 11.50 -19.46 26.99
N LEU A 560 12.57 -18.74 26.65
CA LEU A 560 12.60 -17.28 26.76
C LEU A 560 11.58 -16.61 25.83
N GLY A 561 11.37 -17.13 24.61
CA GLY A 561 10.33 -16.66 23.70
C GLY A 561 8.91 -16.81 24.29
N ILE A 562 8.59 -17.97 24.87
CA ILE A 562 7.30 -18.21 25.55
C ILE A 562 7.15 -17.28 26.77
N ALA A 563 8.22 -17.14 27.57
CA ALA A 563 8.24 -16.23 28.71
C ALA A 563 8.04 -14.77 28.28
N LEU A 564 8.58 -14.37 27.13
CA LEU A 564 8.41 -13.03 26.57
C LEU A 564 6.95 -12.75 26.22
N VAL A 565 6.26 -13.66 25.53
CA VAL A 565 4.83 -13.52 25.22
C VAL A 565 3.99 -13.37 26.51
N ARG A 566 4.39 -14.07 27.58
CA ARG A 566 3.74 -13.94 28.90
C ARG A 566 4.01 -12.58 29.57
N LEU A 567 5.23 -12.06 29.49
CA LEU A 567 5.63 -10.80 30.14
C LEU A 567 5.19 -9.55 29.36
N ALA A 568 5.00 -9.68 28.05
CA ALA A 568 4.66 -8.58 27.15
C ALA A 568 3.44 -7.78 27.62
N GLY A 569 2.40 -8.48 28.10
CA GLY A 569 1.23 -7.87 28.74
C GLY A 569 0.50 -6.84 27.87
N ALA A 570 -0.57 -6.26 28.40
CA ALA A 570 -1.20 -5.10 27.77
C ALA A 570 -0.52 -3.82 28.24
N ALA A 571 -0.39 -2.82 27.36
CA ALA A 571 0.02 -1.48 27.77
C ALA A 571 -1.10 -0.83 28.59
N GLN A 572 -0.76 0.01 29.57
CA GLN A 572 -1.75 0.79 30.31
C GLN A 572 -1.87 2.17 29.69
N VAL A 573 -3.11 2.62 29.45
CA VAL A 573 -3.41 3.89 28.77
C VAL A 573 -4.26 4.78 29.66
N GLN A 574 -3.72 5.93 30.06
CA GLN A 574 -4.43 6.91 30.88
C GLN A 574 -5.44 7.70 30.02
N ALA A 575 -6.71 7.31 30.07
CA ALA A 575 -7.75 7.85 29.20
C ALA A 575 -8.08 9.32 29.47
N ASP A 576 -7.83 9.81 30.69
CA ASP A 576 -8.03 11.21 31.10
C ASP A 576 -7.10 12.22 30.41
N THR A 577 -5.96 11.75 29.88
CA THR A 577 -5.01 12.55 29.10
C THR A 577 -5.33 12.62 27.61
N LEU A 578 -6.38 11.91 27.18
CA LEU A 578 -6.76 11.77 25.79
C LEU A 578 -7.97 12.62 25.44
N GLU A 579 -8.06 13.02 24.17
CA GLU A 579 -9.25 13.65 23.61
C GLU A 579 -9.58 13.10 22.22
N PRO A 580 -10.85 13.06 21.84
CA PRO A 580 -11.25 12.59 20.52
C PRO A 580 -10.86 13.59 19.44
N VAL A 581 -10.42 13.06 18.29
CA VAL A 581 -10.20 13.87 17.09
C VAL A 581 -11.56 14.39 16.61
N PRO A 582 -11.74 15.70 16.38
CA PRO A 582 -13.06 16.29 16.09
C PRO A 582 -13.83 15.66 14.92
N THR A 583 -13.12 15.15 13.90
CA THR A 583 -13.72 14.48 12.73
C THR A 583 -13.84 12.96 12.88
N HIS A 584 -13.18 12.37 13.89
CA HIS A 584 -13.12 10.92 14.10
C HIS A 584 -13.25 10.61 15.60
N PRO A 585 -14.47 10.59 16.16
CA PRO A 585 -14.69 10.41 17.60
C PRO A 585 -14.09 9.12 18.20
N SER A 586 -13.90 8.09 17.37
CA SER A 586 -13.27 6.81 17.77
C SER A 586 -11.74 6.84 17.77
N ILE A 587 -11.15 7.96 17.35
CA ILE A 587 -9.71 8.13 17.29
C ILE A 587 -9.37 9.19 18.33
N HIS A 588 -8.55 8.81 19.28
CA HIS A 588 -8.10 9.71 20.33
C HIS A 588 -6.63 10.03 20.14
N ILE A 589 -6.25 11.24 20.50
CA ILE A 589 -4.87 11.69 20.58
C ILE A 589 -4.57 12.14 22.01
N ARG A 590 -3.30 12.28 22.33
CA ARG A 590 -2.91 13.00 23.54
C ARG A 590 -3.26 14.48 23.37
N LYS A 591 -3.91 15.06 24.36
CA LYS A 591 -4.30 16.47 24.33
C LYS A 591 -3.06 17.36 24.15
N PRO A 592 -3.00 18.21 23.09
CA PRO A 592 -1.86 19.08 22.88
C PRO A 592 -1.89 20.24 23.89
N GLU A 593 -0.74 20.54 24.49
CA GLU A 593 -0.61 21.65 25.44
C GLU A 593 -0.86 23.02 24.79
N THR A 594 -0.46 23.18 23.52
CA THR A 594 -0.66 24.41 22.73
C THR A 594 -1.06 24.05 21.29
N PRO A 595 -2.17 24.61 20.76
CA PRO A 595 -2.53 24.44 19.36
C PRO A 595 -1.47 25.01 18.41
N LEU A 596 -1.14 24.28 17.35
CA LEU A 596 -0.25 24.76 16.30
C LEU A 596 -1.08 25.36 15.17
N PRO A 597 -0.59 26.42 14.49
CA PRO A 597 -1.19 26.89 13.25
C PRO A 597 -1.21 25.76 12.19
N PRO A 598 -2.22 25.68 11.31
CA PRO A 598 -2.37 24.61 10.33
C PRO A 598 -1.13 24.39 9.44
N GLY A 599 -0.45 25.47 9.03
CA GLY A 599 0.78 25.38 8.24
C GLY A 599 1.93 24.72 9.01
N GLU A 600 2.09 25.03 10.30
CA GLU A 600 3.13 24.40 11.13
C GLU A 600 2.80 22.92 11.39
N ALA A 601 1.53 22.61 11.70
CA ALA A 601 1.07 21.24 11.89
C ALA A 601 1.29 20.38 10.64
N LEU A 602 1.02 20.93 9.45
CA LEU A 602 1.26 20.28 8.16
C LEU A 602 2.75 19.98 7.94
N LEU A 603 3.63 20.95 8.23
CA LEU A 603 5.09 20.76 8.11
C LEU A 603 5.63 19.70 9.07
N LYS A 604 5.17 19.70 10.33
CA LYS A 604 5.55 18.66 11.31
C LYS A 604 5.06 17.29 10.90
N ARG A 605 3.83 17.19 10.38
CA ARG A 605 3.31 15.95 9.78
C ARG A 605 4.17 15.48 8.61
N ALA A 606 4.55 16.37 7.70
CA ALA A 606 5.39 16.04 6.55
C ALA A 606 6.77 15.48 6.96
N ARG A 607 7.27 15.87 8.14
CA ARG A 607 8.50 15.35 8.75
C ARG A 607 8.32 14.06 9.57
N GLY A 608 7.08 13.58 9.72
CA GLY A 608 6.75 12.42 10.55
C GLY A 608 6.79 12.70 12.05
N GLU A 609 6.78 13.98 12.46
CA GLU A 609 6.75 14.39 13.87
C GLU A 609 5.32 14.34 14.45
N LEU A 610 4.30 14.46 13.59
CA LEU A 610 2.88 14.33 13.94
C LEU A 610 2.22 13.29 13.03
N SER A 611 1.33 12.48 13.61
CA SER A 611 0.35 11.70 12.84
C SER A 611 -0.66 12.62 12.16
N ARG A 612 -1.41 12.07 11.19
CA ARG A 612 -2.53 12.82 10.57
C ARG A 612 -3.55 13.34 11.58
N TYR A 613 -3.77 12.56 12.64
CA TYR A 613 -4.82 12.81 13.62
C TYR A 613 -4.45 13.97 14.54
N GLU A 614 -3.19 13.99 14.98
CA GLU A 614 -2.63 15.10 15.75
C GLU A 614 -2.64 16.40 14.93
N ALA A 615 -2.22 16.34 13.67
CA ALA A 615 -2.25 17.51 12.78
C ALA A 615 -3.68 18.07 12.58
N THR A 616 -4.67 17.19 12.36
CA THR A 616 -6.08 17.58 12.24
C THR A 616 -6.62 18.21 13.53
N ALA A 617 -6.26 17.67 14.70
CA ALA A 617 -6.68 18.24 15.98
C ALA A 617 -6.05 19.62 16.23
N HIS A 618 -4.76 19.81 15.92
CA HIS A 618 -4.12 21.12 16.00
C HIS A 618 -4.81 22.16 15.13
N ALA A 619 -5.12 21.81 13.87
CA ALA A 619 -5.85 22.69 12.96
C ALA A 619 -7.24 23.03 13.48
N ALA A 620 -7.98 22.03 13.99
CA ALA A 620 -9.31 22.25 14.54
C ALA A 620 -9.29 23.18 15.77
N HIS A 621 -8.33 22.99 16.68
CA HIS A 621 -8.16 23.88 17.83
C HIS A 621 -7.76 25.30 17.44
N TYR A 622 -6.85 25.43 16.47
CA TYR A 622 -6.47 26.74 15.94
C TYR A 622 -7.70 27.48 15.40
N TYR A 623 -8.50 26.87 14.53
CA TYR A 623 -9.67 27.52 13.95
C TYR A 623 -10.79 27.76 14.96
N ALA A 624 -10.95 26.88 15.94
CA ALA A 624 -11.90 27.09 17.05
C ALA A 624 -11.48 28.24 17.97
N SER A 625 -10.18 28.56 18.05
CA SER A 625 -9.70 29.71 18.82
C SER A 625 -9.95 31.06 18.13
N LEU A 626 -10.28 31.06 16.83
CA LEU A 626 -10.61 32.27 16.08
C LEU A 626 -12.07 32.68 16.32
N GLY A 627 -12.30 33.98 16.52
CA GLY A 627 -13.64 34.54 16.67
C GLY A 627 -14.45 34.51 15.36
N ALA A 628 -15.78 34.49 15.48
CA ALA A 628 -16.68 34.41 14.33
C ALA A 628 -16.50 35.58 13.34
N ASP A 629 -16.22 36.80 13.83
CA ASP A 629 -15.94 37.96 12.97
C ASP A 629 -14.67 37.77 12.13
N SER A 630 -13.60 37.22 12.75
CA SER A 630 -12.35 36.95 12.05
C SER A 630 -12.52 35.90 10.96
N LEU A 631 -13.28 34.83 11.25
CA LEU A 631 -13.60 33.79 10.26
C LEU A 631 -14.53 34.28 9.16
N LEU A 632 -15.43 35.22 9.46
CA LEU A 632 -16.34 35.81 8.48
C LEU A 632 -15.59 36.72 7.48
N GLU A 633 -14.60 37.48 7.95
CA GLU A 633 -13.85 38.44 7.12
C GLU A 633 -12.67 37.80 6.37
N SER A 634 -12.20 36.64 6.83
CA SER A 634 -11.06 35.93 6.23
C SER A 634 -11.50 34.89 5.20
N LEU A 635 -11.77 35.30 3.96
CA LEU A 635 -11.91 34.33 2.86
C LEU A 635 -10.61 33.54 2.62
N TYR A 636 -9.46 34.16 2.90
CA TYR A 636 -8.13 33.58 2.80
C TYR A 636 -7.35 33.76 4.12
N PRO A 637 -6.85 32.68 4.75
CA PRO A 637 -6.97 31.30 4.32
C PRO A 637 -8.29 30.61 4.70
N ALA A 638 -9.10 31.17 5.62
CA ALA A 638 -10.10 30.36 6.34
C ALA A 638 -11.18 29.71 5.45
N TRP A 639 -11.74 30.39 4.45
CA TRP A 639 -12.75 29.74 3.58
C TRP A 639 -12.12 28.86 2.49
N SER A 640 -10.87 29.15 2.16
CA SER A 640 -10.07 28.42 1.17
C SER A 640 -9.30 27.22 1.72
N ASP A 641 -9.29 27.04 3.05
CA ASP A 641 -8.67 25.92 3.75
C ASP A 641 -9.76 24.90 4.09
N GLY A 642 -9.69 23.70 3.49
CA GLY A 642 -10.67 22.65 3.72
C GLY A 642 -10.70 22.09 5.15
N ALA A 643 -9.62 22.22 5.93
CA ALA A 643 -9.64 21.86 7.36
C ALA A 643 -10.41 22.88 8.20
N ALA A 644 -10.57 24.12 7.72
CA ALA A 644 -11.30 25.18 8.41
C ALA A 644 -12.80 25.15 8.12
N SER A 645 -13.26 24.53 7.02
CA SER A 645 -14.64 24.63 6.54
C SER A 645 -15.68 24.31 7.62
N THR A 646 -15.49 23.24 8.39
CA THR A 646 -16.41 22.87 9.49
C THR A 646 -16.43 23.92 10.61
N ALA A 647 -15.27 24.49 10.95
CA ALA A 647 -15.16 25.55 11.95
C ALA A 647 -15.81 26.86 11.47
N VAL A 648 -15.62 27.23 10.21
CA VAL A 648 -16.29 28.37 9.56
C VAL A 648 -17.81 28.19 9.63
N VAL A 649 -18.33 27.06 9.15
CA VAL A 649 -19.77 26.78 9.17
C VAL A 649 -20.35 26.87 10.58
N ARG A 650 -19.66 26.31 11.59
CA ARG A 650 -20.09 26.35 12.99
C ARG A 650 -20.06 27.77 13.56
N ALA A 651 -18.99 28.52 13.35
CA ALA A 651 -18.84 29.86 13.88
C ALA A 651 -19.92 30.80 13.32
N LEU A 652 -20.17 30.71 12.01
CA LEU A 652 -21.12 31.59 11.33
C LEU A 652 -22.59 31.27 11.63
N ALA A 653 -22.90 30.09 12.17
CA ALA A 653 -24.25 29.75 12.61
C ALA A 653 -24.77 30.70 13.71
N SER A 654 -23.86 31.32 14.48
CA SER A 654 -24.17 32.27 15.56
C SER A 654 -24.24 33.74 15.10
N CYS A 655 -23.85 34.03 13.85
CA CYS A 655 -23.80 35.39 13.32
C CYS A 655 -25.16 35.87 12.77
N LYS A 656 -25.31 37.18 12.57
CA LYS A 656 -26.47 37.76 11.88
C LYS A 656 -26.57 37.23 10.45
N LYS A 657 -27.71 36.60 10.12
CA LYS A 657 -27.91 35.86 8.87
C LYS A 657 -27.71 36.73 7.62
N GLU A 658 -28.09 37.99 7.67
CA GLU A 658 -27.99 38.95 6.57
C GLU A 658 -26.52 39.22 6.20
N ARG A 659 -25.68 39.47 7.21
CA ARG A 659 -24.24 39.70 7.03
C ARG A 659 -23.54 38.45 6.48
N VAL A 660 -23.89 37.28 7.01
CA VAL A 660 -23.32 36.01 6.50
C VAL A 660 -23.73 35.78 5.06
N LEU A 661 -24.99 36.05 4.71
CA LEU A 661 -25.49 35.88 3.34
C LEU A 661 -24.78 36.80 2.34
N GLU A 662 -24.50 38.05 2.71
CA GLU A 662 -23.75 39.01 1.87
C GLU A 662 -22.34 38.50 1.56
N VAL A 663 -21.58 38.12 2.58
CA VAL A 663 -20.23 37.56 2.41
C VAL A 663 -20.27 36.25 1.60
N THR A 664 -21.28 35.42 1.84
CA THR A 664 -21.42 34.14 1.13
C THR A 664 -21.72 34.36 -0.36
N LYS A 665 -22.50 35.38 -0.73
CA LYS A 665 -22.73 35.76 -2.13
C LYS A 665 -21.42 36.17 -2.82
N GLN A 666 -20.59 36.95 -2.14
CA GLN A 666 -19.27 37.31 -2.65
C GLN A 666 -18.41 36.06 -2.86
N ALA A 667 -18.34 35.18 -1.86
CA ALA A 667 -17.56 33.94 -1.89
C ALA A 667 -17.98 32.96 -3.00
N LEU A 668 -19.21 33.04 -3.52
CA LEU A 668 -19.70 32.20 -4.61
C LEU A 668 -19.25 32.63 -6.01
N SER A 669 -18.65 33.82 -6.15
CA SER A 669 -18.14 34.34 -7.41
C SER A 669 -17.13 33.39 -8.08
N GLU A 670 -17.08 33.40 -9.41
CA GLU A 670 -16.18 32.56 -10.22
C GLU A 670 -14.70 32.89 -10.05
N HIS A 671 -14.38 34.05 -9.46
CA HIS A 671 -13.00 34.45 -9.17
C HIS A 671 -12.41 33.77 -7.92
N HIS A 672 -13.25 33.09 -7.12
CA HIS A 672 -12.81 32.34 -5.95
C HIS A 672 -12.49 30.88 -6.30
N SER A 673 -11.60 30.27 -5.52
CA SER A 673 -11.27 28.84 -5.66
C SER A 673 -12.49 27.96 -5.44
N ARG A 674 -12.42 26.72 -5.93
CA ARG A 674 -13.47 25.74 -5.67
C ARG A 674 -13.71 25.54 -4.16
N MET A 675 -12.65 25.50 -3.34
CA MET A 675 -12.78 25.30 -1.91
C MET A 675 -13.58 26.43 -1.23
N VAL A 676 -13.29 27.70 -1.55
CA VAL A 676 -14.07 28.84 -1.03
C VAL A 676 -15.55 28.71 -1.38
N ARG A 677 -15.84 28.38 -2.64
CA ARG A 677 -17.22 28.24 -3.13
C ARG A 677 -17.93 27.05 -2.49
N ARG A 678 -17.21 25.97 -2.17
CA ARG A 678 -17.76 24.82 -1.43
C ARG A 678 -18.05 25.17 0.03
N THR A 679 -17.10 25.81 0.73
CA THR A 679 -17.32 26.31 2.09
C THR A 679 -18.54 27.26 2.12
N ALA A 680 -18.67 28.15 1.12
CA ALA A 680 -19.83 29.03 0.97
C ALA A 680 -21.15 28.25 0.80
N MET A 681 -21.19 27.20 -0.02
CA MET A 681 -22.38 26.34 -0.16
C MET A 681 -22.73 25.64 1.15
N GLN A 682 -21.76 25.18 1.92
CA GLN A 682 -21.98 24.58 3.24
C GLN A 682 -22.55 25.61 4.23
N VAL A 683 -22.05 26.85 4.22
CA VAL A 683 -22.59 27.97 5.01
C VAL A 683 -24.04 28.26 4.63
N LEU A 684 -24.36 28.38 3.32
CA LEU A 684 -25.75 28.51 2.86
C LEU A 684 -26.64 27.37 3.37
N GLY A 685 -26.09 26.15 3.42
CA GLY A 685 -26.74 24.95 3.95
C GLY A 685 -27.21 25.06 5.40
N GLN A 686 -26.53 25.85 6.22
CA GLN A 686 -26.84 26.02 7.64
C GLN A 686 -27.62 27.31 7.97
N LEU A 687 -27.67 28.30 7.06
CA LEU A 687 -28.34 29.58 7.33
C LEU A 687 -29.85 29.47 7.56
N GLY A 688 -30.50 28.52 6.89
CA GLY A 688 -31.95 28.30 6.99
C GLY A 688 -32.79 29.50 6.54
N VAL A 689 -32.34 30.25 5.53
CA VAL A 689 -33.09 31.36 4.90
C VAL A 689 -33.52 31.02 3.48
N HIS A 690 -34.68 31.52 3.04
CA HIS A 690 -35.23 31.21 1.71
C HIS A 690 -34.26 31.58 0.58
N GLU A 691 -33.62 32.75 0.67
CA GLU A 691 -32.68 33.23 -0.34
C GLU A 691 -31.46 32.32 -0.50
N ALA A 692 -30.97 31.68 0.59
CA ALA A 692 -29.89 30.70 0.52
C ALA A 692 -30.28 29.49 -0.34
N ARG A 693 -31.55 29.06 -0.29
CA ARG A 693 -32.06 27.96 -1.13
C ARG A 693 -32.13 28.37 -2.60
N VAL A 694 -32.57 29.60 -2.89
CA VAL A 694 -32.63 30.12 -4.26
C VAL A 694 -31.24 30.17 -4.88
N LEU A 695 -30.24 30.63 -4.12
CA LEU A 695 -28.84 30.63 -4.56
C LEU A 695 -28.33 29.21 -4.84
N LEU A 696 -28.54 28.27 -3.90
CA LEU A 696 -28.15 26.88 -4.09
C LEU A 696 -28.85 26.23 -5.28
N ASP A 697 -30.16 26.47 -5.48
CA ASP A 697 -30.91 25.92 -6.62
C ASP A 697 -30.36 26.45 -7.96
N GLY A 698 -30.07 27.75 -8.02
CA GLY A 698 -29.42 28.37 -9.17
C GLY A 698 -28.11 27.68 -9.53
N LEU A 699 -27.29 27.35 -8.51
CA LEU A 699 -26.02 26.65 -8.68
C LEU A 699 -26.15 25.20 -9.17
N THR A 700 -27.34 24.60 -9.16
CA THR A 700 -27.54 23.24 -9.70
C THR A 700 -27.75 23.20 -11.22
N ARG A 701 -28.01 24.35 -11.84
CA ARG A 701 -28.35 24.45 -13.27
C ARG A 701 -27.15 24.17 -14.18
N LYS A 702 -27.43 23.74 -15.42
CA LYS A 702 -26.40 23.52 -16.44
C LYS A 702 -25.67 24.84 -16.74
N GLY A 703 -24.34 24.80 -16.84
CA GLY A 703 -23.48 25.98 -17.05
C GLY A 703 -22.47 26.20 -15.91
N HIS A 704 -22.73 25.66 -14.72
CA HIS A 704 -21.77 25.65 -13.63
C HIS A 704 -20.89 24.40 -13.64
N ASP A 705 -19.72 24.51 -12.98
CA ASP A 705 -18.79 23.41 -12.71
C ASP A 705 -19.52 22.16 -12.19
N ALA A 706 -19.24 20.99 -12.78
CA ALA A 706 -20.00 19.78 -12.49
C ALA A 706 -19.91 19.32 -11.03
N GLY A 707 -18.72 19.44 -10.41
CA GLY A 707 -18.53 19.08 -9.00
C GLY A 707 -19.30 20.01 -8.07
N LEU A 708 -19.27 21.33 -8.34
CA LEU A 708 -20.05 22.31 -7.59
C LEU A 708 -21.56 22.12 -7.74
N ARG A 709 -22.05 21.74 -8.94
CA ARG A 709 -23.48 21.42 -9.15
C ARG A 709 -23.94 20.24 -8.32
N LEU A 710 -23.14 19.17 -8.28
CA LEU A 710 -23.43 17.98 -7.49
C LEU A 710 -23.45 18.31 -5.99
N HIS A 711 -22.47 19.08 -5.52
CA HIS A 711 -22.42 19.50 -4.12
C HIS A 711 -23.59 20.41 -3.73
N ALA A 712 -23.93 21.41 -4.55
CA ALA A 712 -25.09 22.26 -4.30
C ALA A 712 -26.39 21.44 -4.25
N ARG A 713 -26.54 20.43 -5.11
CA ARG A 713 -27.68 19.51 -5.09
C ARG A 713 -27.73 18.68 -3.80
N GLU A 714 -26.61 18.15 -3.37
CA GLU A 714 -26.50 17.40 -2.12
C GLU A 714 -26.91 18.26 -0.92
N VAL A 715 -26.35 19.48 -0.81
CA VAL A 715 -26.67 20.42 0.26
C VAL A 715 -28.16 20.79 0.25
N LEU A 716 -28.76 21.04 -0.92
CA LEU A 716 -30.21 21.29 -1.04
C LEU A 716 -31.05 20.12 -0.54
N ASN A 717 -30.69 18.90 -0.90
CA ASN A 717 -31.41 17.71 -0.45
C ASN A 717 -31.31 17.59 1.09
N ASP A 718 -30.16 17.91 1.68
CA ASP A 718 -29.99 17.91 3.14
C ASP A 718 -30.86 18.98 3.82
N ILE A 719 -30.94 20.18 3.25
CA ILE A 719 -31.83 21.25 3.74
C ILE A 719 -33.29 20.77 3.71
N GLN A 720 -33.75 20.24 2.58
CA GLN A 720 -35.12 19.75 2.40
C GLN A 720 -35.47 18.65 3.40
N ALA A 721 -34.55 17.72 3.64
CA ALA A 721 -34.74 16.66 4.62
C ALA A 721 -34.80 17.21 6.05
N ARG A 722 -33.90 18.13 6.42
CA ARG A 722 -33.90 18.79 7.73
C ARG A 722 -35.20 19.54 8.02
N GLU A 723 -35.77 20.20 7.01
CA GLU A 723 -37.04 20.93 7.12
C GLU A 723 -38.25 20.02 7.27
N THR A 724 -38.20 18.85 6.66
CA THR A 724 -39.26 17.83 6.80
C THR A 724 -39.20 17.14 8.17
N GLY A 725 -37.99 17.01 8.73
CA GLY A 725 -37.75 16.53 10.09
C GLY A 725 -36.79 15.34 10.15
N PRO A 726 -36.43 14.87 11.37
CA PRO A 726 -35.40 13.86 11.59
C PRO A 726 -35.63 12.55 10.83
N GLY A 727 -36.89 12.10 10.68
CA GLY A 727 -37.23 10.91 9.92
C GLY A 727 -36.90 11.01 8.43
N SER A 728 -37.03 12.21 7.83
CA SER A 728 -36.64 12.44 6.43
C SER A 728 -35.12 12.48 6.27
N VAL A 729 -34.39 13.01 7.25
CA VAL A 729 -32.92 12.97 7.28
C VAL A 729 -32.43 11.52 7.32
N ALA A 730 -32.99 10.69 8.21
CA ALA A 730 -32.67 9.26 8.29
C ALA A 730 -33.01 8.53 6.98
N ALA A 731 -34.21 8.76 6.42
CA ALA A 731 -34.61 8.15 5.15
C ALA A 731 -33.68 8.54 3.99
N LEU A 732 -33.25 9.81 3.91
CA LEU A 732 -32.30 10.27 2.90
C LEU A 732 -30.93 9.63 3.07
N ALA A 733 -30.44 9.52 4.31
CA ALA A 733 -29.18 8.84 4.61
C ALA A 733 -29.23 7.37 4.16
N GLN A 734 -30.29 6.65 4.49
CA GLN A 734 -30.52 5.26 4.08
C GLN A 734 -30.56 5.10 2.55
N VAL A 735 -31.27 5.97 1.84
CA VAL A 735 -31.32 5.95 0.37
C VAL A 735 -29.94 6.19 -0.24
N ARG A 736 -29.17 7.16 0.29
CA ARG A 736 -27.80 7.42 -0.17
C ARG A 736 -26.89 6.22 0.10
N GLN A 737 -26.93 5.68 1.30
CA GLN A 737 -26.13 4.53 1.69
C GLN A 737 -26.45 3.29 0.85
N GLY A 738 -27.73 3.02 0.58
CA GLY A 738 -28.17 1.93 -0.30
C GLY A 738 -27.65 2.05 -1.74
N ARG A 739 -27.35 3.27 -2.22
CA ARG A 739 -26.72 3.52 -3.52
C ARG A 739 -25.19 3.42 -3.46
N VAL A 740 -24.57 3.88 -2.39
CA VAL A 740 -23.11 3.90 -2.23
C VAL A 740 -22.56 2.51 -1.90
N ARG A 741 -23.19 1.77 -0.97
CA ARG A 741 -22.68 0.50 -0.44
C ARG A 741 -22.37 -0.55 -1.52
N PRO A 742 -23.25 -0.82 -2.51
CA PRO A 742 -22.94 -1.80 -3.57
C PRO A 742 -21.77 -1.36 -4.46
N LEU A 743 -21.65 -0.06 -4.72
CA LEU A 743 -20.55 0.49 -5.53
C LEU A 743 -19.23 0.51 -4.75
N ALA A 744 -19.27 0.84 -3.47
CA ALA A 744 -18.14 0.79 -2.56
C ALA A 744 -17.57 -0.63 -2.49
N GLN A 745 -18.43 -1.64 -2.32
CA GLN A 745 -18.04 -3.03 -2.36
C GLN A 745 -17.35 -3.38 -3.69
N ARG A 746 -17.99 -3.05 -4.82
CA ARG A 746 -17.41 -3.33 -6.15
C ARG A 746 -16.05 -2.65 -6.35
N ALA A 747 -15.90 -1.40 -5.91
CA ALA A 747 -14.64 -0.67 -6.01
C ALA A 747 -13.50 -1.34 -5.22
N LEU A 748 -13.82 -2.05 -4.13
CA LEU A 748 -12.84 -2.70 -3.26
C LEU A 748 -12.63 -4.19 -3.55
N SER A 749 -13.62 -4.92 -4.07
CA SER A 749 -13.57 -6.39 -4.15
C SER A 749 -13.52 -6.96 -5.56
N GLU A 750 -13.88 -6.20 -6.60
CA GLU A 750 -13.95 -6.74 -7.97
C GLU A 750 -12.56 -7.21 -8.46
N PRO A 751 -12.49 -8.38 -9.14
CA PRO A 751 -11.24 -8.99 -9.53
C PRO A 751 -10.54 -8.24 -10.67
N THR A 752 -11.31 -7.62 -11.57
CA THR A 752 -10.76 -6.87 -12.71
C THR A 752 -10.60 -5.39 -12.38
N ARG A 753 -9.54 -4.80 -12.94
CA ARG A 753 -9.27 -3.37 -12.81
C ARG A 753 -10.40 -2.54 -13.43
N GLU A 754 -10.92 -2.97 -14.57
CA GLU A 754 -11.97 -2.30 -15.33
C GLU A 754 -13.28 -2.22 -14.53
N ALA A 755 -13.65 -3.28 -13.82
CA ALA A 755 -14.83 -3.28 -12.97
C ALA A 755 -14.69 -2.35 -11.76
N ARG A 756 -13.48 -2.28 -11.15
CA ARG A 756 -13.20 -1.33 -10.06
C ARG A 756 -13.20 0.11 -10.55
N LEU A 757 -12.61 0.37 -11.72
CA LEU A 757 -12.63 1.69 -12.35
C LEU A 757 -14.06 2.16 -12.64
N ALA A 758 -14.89 1.30 -13.21
CA ALA A 758 -16.30 1.59 -13.45
C ALA A 758 -17.09 1.86 -12.15
N ALA A 759 -16.74 1.20 -11.04
CA ALA A 759 -17.34 1.48 -9.73
C ALA A 759 -16.92 2.85 -9.20
N VAL A 760 -15.65 3.25 -9.36
CA VAL A 760 -15.16 4.60 -9.01
C VAL A 760 -15.87 5.67 -9.84
N ASP A 761 -16.03 5.47 -11.15
CA ASP A 761 -16.80 6.38 -12.02
C ASP A 761 -18.24 6.55 -11.55
N GLN A 762 -18.89 5.44 -11.21
CA GLN A 762 -20.27 5.45 -10.72
C GLN A 762 -20.38 6.17 -9.37
N LEU A 763 -19.42 5.96 -8.45
CA LEU A 763 -19.36 6.66 -7.16
C LEU A 763 -19.20 8.17 -7.33
N GLU A 764 -18.32 8.63 -8.22
CA GLU A 764 -18.20 10.06 -8.53
C GLU A 764 -19.50 10.62 -9.11
N GLY A 765 -20.12 9.89 -10.04
CA GLY A 765 -21.37 10.29 -10.68
C GLY A 765 -22.56 10.42 -9.71
N LEU A 766 -22.51 9.76 -8.54
CA LEU A 766 -23.50 9.98 -7.48
C LEU A 766 -23.40 11.40 -6.89
N GLY A 767 -22.19 11.98 -6.85
CA GLY A 767 -21.96 13.30 -6.27
C GLY A 767 -22.18 13.38 -4.76
N LEU A 768 -21.99 12.27 -4.05
CA LEU A 768 -22.28 12.13 -2.62
C LEU A 768 -21.00 12.11 -1.80
N THR A 769 -20.93 12.93 -0.75
CA THR A 769 -19.82 12.98 0.20
C THR A 769 -19.63 11.66 0.97
N GLN A 770 -20.71 10.87 1.13
CA GLN A 770 -20.62 9.52 1.73
C GLN A 770 -19.74 8.54 0.92
N ALA A 771 -19.39 8.85 -0.32
CA ALA A 771 -18.46 8.05 -1.12
C ALA A 771 -16.98 8.32 -0.83
N TRP A 772 -16.64 9.42 -0.13
CA TRP A 772 -15.25 9.77 0.15
C TRP A 772 -14.46 8.64 0.83
N PRO A 773 -14.94 8.01 1.93
CA PRO A 773 -14.14 7.00 2.63
C PRO A 773 -13.67 5.86 1.72
N VAL A 774 -14.58 5.30 0.91
CA VAL A 774 -14.21 4.21 -0.01
C VAL A 774 -13.30 4.69 -1.15
N LEU A 775 -13.52 5.90 -1.66
CA LEU A 775 -12.65 6.48 -2.69
C LEU A 775 -11.24 6.74 -2.15
N ARG A 776 -11.09 7.16 -0.89
CA ARG A 776 -9.79 7.25 -0.21
C ARG A 776 -9.13 5.88 -0.10
N GLN A 777 -9.85 4.85 0.36
CA GLN A 777 -9.31 3.50 0.42
C GLN A 777 -8.80 3.01 -0.94
N VAL A 778 -9.56 3.26 -2.02
CA VAL A 778 -9.13 2.94 -3.39
C VAL A 778 -7.91 3.76 -3.81
N PHE A 779 -7.89 5.06 -3.52
CA PHE A 779 -6.78 5.95 -3.87
C PHE A 779 -5.46 5.54 -3.21
N TYR A 780 -5.50 5.05 -1.97
CA TYR A 780 -4.30 4.64 -1.22
C TYR A 780 -3.92 3.18 -1.43
N GLY A 781 -4.90 2.29 -1.66
CA GLY A 781 -4.70 0.85 -1.61
C GLY A 781 -4.92 0.08 -2.92
N ASP A 782 -5.47 0.69 -3.99
CA ASP A 782 -5.71 -0.10 -5.21
C ASP A 782 -4.39 -0.53 -5.87
N PRO A 783 -4.25 -1.81 -6.27
CA PRO A 783 -3.04 -2.29 -6.92
C PRO A 783 -2.78 -1.62 -8.27
N SER A 784 -3.81 -1.09 -8.95
CA SER A 784 -3.64 -0.43 -10.24
C SER A 784 -3.45 1.08 -10.10
N ASN A 785 -2.34 1.60 -10.65
CA ASN A 785 -2.08 3.03 -10.74
C ASN A 785 -3.21 3.78 -11.46
N GLU A 786 -3.85 3.17 -12.45
CA GLU A 786 -4.96 3.79 -13.19
C GLU A 786 -6.19 4.00 -12.30
N VAL A 787 -6.55 2.99 -11.52
CA VAL A 787 -7.67 3.08 -10.57
C VAL A 787 -7.35 4.07 -9.46
N ARG A 788 -6.11 4.07 -8.93
CA ARG A 788 -5.68 5.06 -7.93
C ARG A 788 -5.76 6.49 -8.48
N ARG A 789 -5.24 6.75 -9.67
CA ARG A 789 -5.32 8.09 -10.32
C ARG A 789 -6.77 8.51 -10.56
N ARG A 790 -7.63 7.58 -10.95
CA ARG A 790 -9.05 7.85 -11.15
C ARG A 790 -9.75 8.21 -9.84
N ALA A 791 -9.48 7.48 -8.76
CA ALA A 791 -10.00 7.77 -7.42
C ALA A 791 -9.46 9.09 -6.87
N ALA A 792 -8.18 9.40 -7.08
CA ALA A 792 -7.59 10.70 -6.76
C ALA A 792 -8.38 11.85 -7.41
N MET A 793 -8.63 11.73 -8.71
CA MET A 793 -9.37 12.77 -9.43
C MET A 793 -10.83 12.86 -8.95
N ALA A 794 -11.50 11.72 -8.69
CA ALA A 794 -12.85 11.70 -8.13
C ALA A 794 -12.93 12.43 -6.79
N LEU A 795 -11.97 12.19 -5.89
CA LEU A 795 -11.90 12.87 -4.59
C LEU A 795 -11.71 14.38 -4.73
N ALA A 796 -10.83 14.82 -5.63
CA ALA A 796 -10.65 16.24 -5.92
C ALA A 796 -11.93 16.88 -6.50
N TRP A 797 -12.63 16.18 -7.39
CA TRP A 797 -13.90 16.64 -7.96
C TRP A 797 -15.01 16.75 -6.94
N LEU A 798 -15.14 15.76 -6.06
CA LEU A 798 -16.09 15.75 -4.96
C LEU A 798 -15.67 16.70 -3.83
N GLY A 799 -14.45 17.23 -3.86
CA GLY A 799 -13.93 18.26 -2.96
C GLY A 799 -13.57 17.74 -1.57
N ASP A 800 -12.99 16.54 -1.52
CA ASP A 800 -12.47 15.95 -0.30
C ASP A 800 -11.09 16.52 0.06
N ALA A 801 -11.04 17.27 1.17
CA ALA A 801 -9.85 17.97 1.62
C ALA A 801 -8.89 17.13 2.49
N GLU A 802 -9.32 15.94 2.94
CA GLU A 802 -8.51 15.05 3.79
C GLU A 802 -7.35 14.39 3.04
N VAL A 803 -7.43 14.32 1.70
CA VAL A 803 -6.41 13.70 0.84
C VAL A 803 -5.34 14.67 0.35
N LEU A 804 -5.41 15.94 0.75
CA LEU A 804 -4.50 17.00 0.32
C LEU A 804 -3.02 16.58 0.49
N ASP A 805 -2.67 16.08 1.66
CA ASP A 805 -1.28 15.78 2.03
C ASP A 805 -0.67 14.71 1.12
N LYS A 806 -1.51 13.77 0.64
CA LYS A 806 -1.06 12.77 -0.33
C LYS A 806 -0.79 13.39 -1.70
N TYR A 807 -1.55 14.41 -2.10
CA TYR A 807 -1.26 15.16 -3.32
C TYR A 807 0.01 15.98 -3.19
N VAL A 808 0.17 16.73 -2.08
CA VAL A 808 1.38 17.51 -1.77
C VAL A 808 2.61 16.61 -1.84
N HIS A 809 2.60 15.50 -1.12
CA HIS A 809 3.71 14.54 -1.12
C HIS A 809 4.06 14.02 -2.52
N ARG A 810 3.05 13.73 -3.38
CA ARG A 810 3.29 13.28 -4.76
C ARG A 810 3.91 14.37 -5.65
N VAL A 811 3.58 15.63 -5.43
CA VAL A 811 4.20 16.76 -6.14
C VAL A 811 5.63 17.00 -5.63
N GLU A 812 5.86 16.85 -4.34
CA GLU A 812 7.21 16.93 -3.76
C GLU A 812 8.11 15.81 -4.27
N ALA A 813 7.57 14.59 -4.38
CA ALA A 813 8.24 13.42 -4.95
C ALA A 813 8.22 13.36 -6.50
N ARG A 814 8.08 14.50 -7.19
CA ARG A 814 7.96 14.58 -8.66
C ARG A 814 9.11 13.98 -9.46
N ASP A 815 10.30 13.88 -8.86
CA ASP A 815 11.46 13.26 -9.51
C ASP A 815 11.37 11.72 -9.56
N ALA A 816 10.52 11.12 -8.71
CA ALA A 816 10.32 9.67 -8.63
C ALA A 816 9.26 9.14 -9.62
N ASP A 817 8.12 9.83 -9.72
CA ASP A 817 7.01 9.49 -10.62
C ASP A 817 6.33 10.73 -11.20
N ASP A 818 6.73 11.06 -12.44
CA ASP A 818 6.27 12.23 -13.18
C ASP A 818 4.76 12.21 -13.51
N GLU A 819 4.15 11.03 -13.68
CA GLU A 819 2.73 10.89 -14.02
C GLU A 819 1.84 10.97 -12.77
N GLU A 820 2.27 10.39 -11.65
CA GLU A 820 1.59 10.58 -10.36
C GLU A 820 1.67 12.04 -9.89
N ALA A 821 2.82 12.70 -10.03
CA ALA A 821 2.98 14.11 -9.71
C ALA A 821 2.09 15.00 -10.59
N LYS A 822 2.03 14.75 -11.90
CA LYS A 822 1.13 15.48 -12.81
C LYS A 822 -0.33 15.33 -12.40
N THR A 823 -0.75 14.12 -12.02
CA THR A 823 -2.10 13.86 -11.54
C THR A 823 -2.38 14.62 -10.24
N ALA A 824 -1.44 14.64 -9.31
CA ALA A 824 -1.55 15.37 -8.05
C ALA A 824 -1.65 16.89 -8.28
N VAL A 825 -0.90 17.47 -9.22
CA VAL A 825 -1.02 18.90 -9.57
C VAL A 825 -2.41 19.25 -10.09
N TYR A 826 -2.98 18.42 -10.98
CA TYR A 826 -4.36 18.63 -11.42
C TYR A 826 -5.35 18.48 -10.26
N ALA A 827 -5.18 17.45 -9.41
CA ALA A 827 -6.05 17.23 -8.26
C ALA A 827 -6.02 18.41 -7.28
N LEU A 828 -4.84 18.98 -7.00
CA LEU A 828 -4.69 20.17 -6.14
C LEU A 828 -5.43 21.39 -6.72
N GLY A 829 -5.32 21.62 -8.03
CA GLY A 829 -6.04 22.71 -8.69
C GLY A 829 -7.56 22.50 -8.67
N VAL A 830 -8.00 21.29 -9.02
CA VAL A 830 -9.41 20.91 -8.99
C VAL A 830 -10.01 21.04 -7.58
N LEU A 831 -9.26 20.66 -6.54
CA LEU A 831 -9.66 20.82 -5.15
C LEU A 831 -9.71 22.31 -4.74
N GLY A 832 -8.71 23.10 -5.15
CA GLY A 832 -8.61 24.53 -4.91
C GLY A 832 -8.40 24.91 -3.44
N ASP A 833 -7.80 24.01 -2.66
CA ASP A 833 -7.49 24.18 -1.24
C ASP A 833 -6.13 24.89 -1.07
N VAL A 834 -6.15 26.07 -0.44
CA VAL A 834 -5.00 26.98 -0.34
C VAL A 834 -3.77 26.34 0.30
N ARG A 835 -3.94 25.32 1.15
CA ARG A 835 -2.84 24.62 1.81
C ARG A 835 -1.90 23.93 0.82
N GLY A 836 -2.37 23.57 -0.39
CA GLY A 836 -1.54 23.01 -1.45
C GLY A 836 -0.80 24.05 -2.31
N ALA A 837 -1.06 25.35 -2.12
CA ALA A 837 -0.55 26.41 -2.99
C ALA A 837 0.99 26.53 -2.94
N GLU A 838 1.58 26.42 -1.75
CA GLU A 838 3.03 26.56 -1.57
C GLU A 838 3.80 25.49 -2.35
N THR A 839 3.35 24.23 -2.28
CA THR A 839 3.93 23.11 -3.03
C THR A 839 3.86 23.34 -4.54
N LEU A 840 2.74 23.86 -5.05
CA LEU A 840 2.60 24.21 -6.47
C LEU A 840 3.52 25.38 -6.86
N LEU A 841 3.64 26.40 -6.02
CA LEU A 841 4.55 27.51 -6.26
C LEU A 841 6.01 27.05 -6.29
N ALA A 842 6.41 26.16 -5.38
CA ALA A 842 7.75 25.57 -5.37
C ALA A 842 8.03 24.81 -6.69
N ALA A 843 7.13 23.91 -7.11
CA ALA A 843 7.26 23.19 -8.36
C ALA A 843 7.31 24.13 -9.59
N PHE A 844 6.54 25.22 -9.57
CA PHE A 844 6.54 26.22 -10.62
C PHE A 844 7.88 26.99 -10.70
N VAL A 845 8.42 27.37 -9.55
CA VAL A 845 9.71 28.07 -9.43
C VAL A 845 10.86 27.20 -9.91
N ASP A 846 10.81 25.90 -9.63
CA ASP A 846 11.77 24.91 -10.12
C ASP A 846 11.67 24.67 -11.64
N GLY A 847 10.64 25.25 -12.30
CA GLY A 847 10.43 25.09 -13.73
C GLY A 847 9.91 23.71 -14.12
N TRP A 848 9.36 22.96 -13.16
CA TRP A 848 8.78 21.66 -13.44
C TRP A 848 7.40 21.82 -14.07
N LYS A 849 7.27 21.39 -15.33
CA LYS A 849 6.03 21.45 -16.15
C LYS A 849 5.24 22.75 -15.95
N PRO A 850 5.83 23.93 -16.24
CA PRO A 850 5.28 25.22 -15.85
C PRO A 850 3.88 25.48 -16.43
N GLY A 851 3.54 24.92 -17.60
CA GLY A 851 2.18 25.00 -18.14
C GLY A 851 1.14 24.27 -17.27
N VAL A 852 1.43 23.02 -16.89
CA VAL A 852 0.54 22.21 -16.03
C VAL A 852 0.37 22.87 -14.67
N VAL A 853 1.47 23.31 -14.06
CA VAL A 853 1.44 23.94 -12.75
C VAL A 853 0.77 25.31 -12.81
N SER A 854 1.04 26.13 -13.84
CA SER A 854 0.35 27.41 -14.05
C SER A 854 -1.15 27.24 -14.20
N ASP A 855 -1.61 26.25 -14.97
CA ASP A 855 -3.04 25.99 -15.13
C ASP A 855 -3.70 25.58 -13.82
N SER A 856 -3.00 24.80 -12.99
CA SER A 856 -3.45 24.49 -11.62
C SER A 856 -3.49 25.73 -10.74
N LEU A 857 -2.44 26.54 -10.69
CA LEU A 857 -2.39 27.78 -9.88
C LEU A 857 -3.54 28.75 -10.23
N LYS A 858 -3.94 28.86 -11.50
CA LYS A 858 -5.09 29.71 -11.91
C LYS A 858 -6.40 29.31 -11.25
N THR A 859 -6.61 28.03 -10.96
CA THR A 859 -7.87 27.51 -10.38
C THR A 859 -8.11 27.95 -8.93
N PHE A 860 -7.06 28.36 -8.22
CA PHE A 860 -7.15 28.89 -6.88
C PHE A 860 -7.69 30.34 -6.86
N GLY A 861 -7.76 30.99 -8.03
CA GLY A 861 -8.35 32.32 -8.17
C GLY A 861 -7.69 33.33 -7.24
N LEU A 862 -8.50 34.21 -6.64
CA LEU A 862 -8.03 35.30 -5.76
C LEU A 862 -7.19 34.80 -4.56
N ALA A 863 -7.27 33.52 -4.16
CA ALA A 863 -6.41 32.95 -3.11
C ALA A 863 -4.91 33.03 -3.47
N MET A 864 -4.58 33.09 -4.75
CA MET A 864 -3.20 33.16 -5.24
C MET A 864 -2.66 34.58 -5.40
N LEU A 865 -3.48 35.62 -5.26
CA LEU A 865 -3.03 37.01 -5.43
C LEU A 865 -1.86 37.34 -4.51
N GLU A 866 -2.07 37.21 -3.20
CA GLU A 866 -1.08 37.50 -2.18
C GLU A 866 0.19 36.61 -2.31
N PRO A 867 0.07 35.26 -2.44
CA PRO A 867 1.23 34.40 -2.65
C PRO A 867 2.03 34.71 -3.93
N LEU A 868 1.38 35.02 -5.05
CA LEU A 868 2.07 35.33 -6.31
C LEU A 868 2.76 36.69 -6.27
N VAL A 869 2.13 37.71 -5.67
CA VAL A 869 2.79 39.01 -5.46
C VAL A 869 4.01 38.86 -4.56
N ARG A 870 3.89 38.10 -3.47
CA ARG A 870 5.02 37.79 -2.59
C ARG A 870 6.13 37.04 -3.32
N LEU A 871 5.80 36.07 -4.17
CA LEU A 871 6.80 35.37 -4.98
C LEU A 871 7.55 36.34 -5.89
N ALA A 872 6.84 37.26 -6.54
CA ALA A 872 7.44 38.29 -7.39
C ALA A 872 8.31 39.30 -6.61
N GLU A 873 7.99 39.57 -5.34
CA GLU A 873 8.81 40.39 -4.44
C GLU A 873 10.10 39.67 -4.04
N ILE A 874 10.02 38.39 -3.68
CA ILE A 874 11.16 37.59 -3.19
C ILE A 874 12.08 37.17 -4.35
N ARG A 875 11.51 36.90 -5.54
CA ARG A 875 12.23 36.47 -6.73
C ARG A 875 11.82 37.30 -7.97
N PRO A 876 12.26 38.56 -8.07
CA PRO A 876 11.92 39.43 -9.21
C PRO A 876 12.32 38.82 -10.57
N GLU A 877 13.40 38.04 -10.62
CA GLU A 877 13.87 37.33 -11.81
C GLU A 877 12.86 36.29 -12.34
N ALA A 878 11.98 35.77 -11.48
CA ALA A 878 10.92 34.87 -11.90
C ALA A 878 9.93 35.56 -12.87
N LEU A 879 9.82 36.90 -12.80
CA LEU A 879 8.98 37.69 -13.69
C LEU A 879 9.47 37.72 -15.14
N GLU A 880 10.69 37.23 -15.42
CA GLU A 880 11.16 37.07 -16.79
C GLU A 880 10.47 35.89 -17.51
N ARG A 881 9.87 34.97 -16.76
CA ARG A 881 9.09 33.86 -17.30
C ARG A 881 7.68 34.32 -17.68
N GLN A 882 7.32 34.21 -18.96
CA GLN A 882 5.96 34.53 -19.45
C GLN A 882 4.87 33.76 -18.68
N ALA A 883 5.14 32.52 -18.28
CA ALA A 883 4.18 31.71 -17.53
C ALA A 883 3.76 32.33 -16.18
N LEU A 884 4.67 33.06 -15.49
CA LEU A 884 4.36 33.73 -14.23
C LEU A 884 3.54 35.00 -14.48
N ARG A 885 3.96 35.80 -15.46
CA ARG A 885 3.26 37.02 -15.87
C ARG A 885 1.81 36.73 -16.27
N ASN A 886 1.59 35.66 -17.03
CA ASN A 886 0.25 35.21 -17.45
C ASN A 886 -0.67 34.83 -16.28
N LEU A 887 -0.16 34.57 -15.07
CA LEU A 887 -1.03 34.33 -13.91
C LEU A 887 -1.76 35.60 -13.46
N PHE A 888 -1.23 36.79 -13.75
CA PHE A 888 -1.83 38.07 -13.37
C PHE A 888 -2.85 38.62 -14.39
N GLU A 889 -2.88 38.02 -15.57
CA GLU A 889 -3.66 38.50 -16.73
C GLU A 889 -5.16 38.65 -16.39
N ARG A 890 -5.74 37.64 -15.73
CA ARG A 890 -7.20 37.49 -15.56
C ARG A 890 -7.73 37.78 -14.16
N PHE A 891 -6.92 38.34 -13.26
CA PHE A 891 -7.44 38.77 -11.96
C PHE A 891 -8.42 39.94 -12.13
N PRO A 892 -9.47 40.02 -11.30
CA PRO A 892 -10.30 41.22 -11.19
C PRO A 892 -9.43 42.46 -10.93
N ALA A 893 -9.63 43.51 -11.73
CA ALA A 893 -8.77 44.68 -11.72
C ALA A 893 -8.79 45.41 -10.36
N ASP A 894 -9.96 45.48 -9.73
CA ASP A 894 -10.18 46.06 -8.42
C ASP A 894 -9.43 45.28 -7.32
N ALA A 895 -9.54 43.95 -7.32
CA ALA A 895 -8.87 43.09 -6.34
C ALA A 895 -7.34 43.15 -6.48
N LEU A 896 -6.83 43.04 -7.70
CA LEU A 896 -5.40 43.14 -7.97
C LEU A 896 -4.85 44.53 -7.61
N SER A 897 -5.56 45.60 -8.01
CA SER A 897 -5.16 46.97 -7.66
C SER A 897 -5.14 47.17 -6.15
N LYS A 898 -6.16 46.71 -5.42
CA LYS A 898 -6.23 46.82 -3.96
C LYS A 898 -5.03 46.17 -3.28
N VAL A 899 -4.69 44.93 -3.66
CA VAL A 899 -3.52 44.22 -3.12
C VAL A 899 -2.23 44.97 -3.45
N LEU A 900 -2.01 45.33 -4.72
CA LEU A 900 -0.79 46.01 -5.14
C LEU A 900 -0.63 47.39 -4.49
N LEU A 901 -1.71 48.15 -4.31
CA LEU A 901 -1.69 49.45 -3.63
C LEU A 901 -1.36 49.30 -2.14
N ALA A 902 -1.90 48.29 -1.47
CA ALA A 902 -1.52 47.98 -0.09
C ALA A 902 -0.03 47.61 0.01
N ARG A 903 0.52 46.89 -0.97
CA ARG A 903 1.95 46.58 -1.05
C ARG A 903 2.81 47.81 -1.35
N VAL A 904 2.34 48.72 -2.20
CA VAL A 904 2.98 50.03 -2.43
C VAL A 904 3.08 50.80 -1.11
N GLU A 905 2.00 50.89 -0.33
CA GLU A 905 2.01 51.58 0.96
C GLU A 905 3.01 50.94 1.94
N ALA A 906 2.95 49.62 2.09
CA ALA A 906 3.86 48.88 2.96
C ALA A 906 5.34 49.00 2.54
N ALA A 907 5.61 49.16 1.23
CA ALA A 907 6.95 49.31 0.71
C ALA A 907 7.53 50.72 0.83
N ARG A 908 6.74 51.75 1.21
CA ARG A 908 7.23 53.15 1.30
C ARG A 908 8.43 53.32 2.23
N SER A 909 8.46 52.57 3.33
CA SER A 909 9.57 52.58 4.30
C SER A 909 10.71 51.61 3.95
N HIS A 910 10.59 50.84 2.87
CA HIS A 910 11.57 49.83 2.50
C HIS A 910 12.80 50.46 1.80
N PRO A 911 14.04 49.96 2.06
CA PRO A 911 15.24 50.46 1.40
C PRO A 911 15.18 50.36 -0.13
N GLU A 912 14.62 49.27 -0.65
CA GLU A 912 14.48 48.99 -2.10
C GLU A 912 13.12 49.39 -2.69
N ARG A 913 12.46 50.41 -2.12
CA ARG A 913 11.08 50.79 -2.49
C ARG A 913 10.86 51.05 -3.97
N LEU A 914 11.79 51.74 -4.65
CA LEU A 914 11.65 52.06 -6.08
C LEU A 914 11.65 50.80 -6.96
N THR A 915 12.51 49.83 -6.65
CA THR A 915 12.54 48.52 -7.32
C THR A 915 11.24 47.77 -7.12
N ARG A 916 10.71 47.75 -5.88
CA ARG A 916 9.42 47.12 -5.57
C ARG A 916 8.26 47.79 -6.29
N PHE A 917 8.22 49.12 -6.34
CA PHE A 917 7.22 49.86 -7.12
C PHE A 917 7.27 49.50 -8.61
N GLY A 918 8.47 49.36 -9.17
CA GLY A 918 8.65 48.87 -10.54
C GLY A 918 8.07 47.47 -10.74
N THR A 919 8.32 46.54 -9.82
CA THR A 919 7.72 45.19 -9.82
C THR A 919 6.19 45.27 -9.75
N TYR A 920 5.61 46.06 -8.84
CA TYR A 920 4.15 46.17 -8.72
C TYR A 920 3.51 46.76 -9.96
N LEU A 921 4.11 47.79 -10.57
CA LEU A 921 3.63 48.35 -11.83
C LEU A 921 3.74 47.34 -12.97
N LYS A 922 4.83 46.57 -13.05
CA LYS A 922 5.00 45.48 -14.03
C LYS A 922 3.88 44.45 -13.89
N LEU A 923 3.62 43.96 -12.66
CA LEU A 923 2.52 43.04 -12.37
C LEU A 923 1.15 43.60 -12.77
N ALA A 924 0.87 44.86 -12.42
CA ALA A 924 -0.40 45.51 -12.72
C ALA A 924 -0.61 45.69 -14.24
N ASN A 925 0.46 45.87 -15.01
CA ASN A 925 0.43 46.02 -16.46
C ASN A 925 0.16 44.70 -17.21
N GLU A 926 0.43 43.54 -16.61
CA GLU A 926 0.07 42.24 -17.20
C GLU A 926 -1.45 42.01 -17.19
N ASN A 927 -2.19 42.74 -16.36
CA ASN A 927 -3.63 42.59 -16.21
C ASN A 927 -4.42 43.24 -17.34
N ILE A 928 -5.18 42.44 -18.08
CA ILE A 928 -5.97 42.93 -19.23
C ILE A 928 -7.21 43.73 -18.82
N HIS A 929 -7.60 43.65 -17.53
CA HIS A 929 -8.78 44.32 -16.98
C HIS A 929 -8.49 45.75 -16.48
N GLY A 930 -7.24 46.21 -16.58
CA GLY A 930 -6.89 47.62 -16.37
C GLY A 930 -6.37 48.00 -14.98
N ALA A 931 -5.93 47.02 -14.16
CA ALA A 931 -5.31 47.31 -12.84
C ALA A 931 -4.11 48.26 -12.94
N GLY A 932 -3.34 48.19 -14.04
CA GLY A 932 -2.18 49.06 -14.29
C GLY A 932 -2.47 50.55 -14.16
N LYS A 933 -3.65 51.03 -14.57
CA LYS A 933 -3.99 52.46 -14.51
C LYS A 933 -4.10 52.97 -13.07
N ALA A 934 -4.73 52.19 -12.18
CA ALA A 934 -4.90 52.56 -10.79
C ALA A 934 -3.55 52.61 -10.05
N VAL A 935 -2.71 51.60 -10.26
CA VAL A 935 -1.37 51.54 -9.65
C VAL A 935 -0.46 52.64 -10.22
N ALA A 936 -0.48 52.89 -11.53
CA ALA A 936 0.32 53.94 -12.15
C ALA A 936 -0.04 55.34 -11.63
N ALA A 937 -1.33 55.64 -11.47
CA ALA A 937 -1.77 56.91 -10.88
C ALA A 937 -1.26 57.08 -9.45
N ALA A 938 -1.48 56.07 -8.59
CA ALA A 938 -1.04 56.12 -7.20
C ALA A 938 0.50 56.23 -7.04
N LEU A 939 1.27 55.62 -7.95
CA LEU A 939 2.72 55.76 -7.94
C LEU A 939 3.18 57.17 -8.35
N LEU A 940 2.50 57.84 -9.28
CA LEU A 940 2.83 59.22 -9.65
C LEU A 940 2.50 60.24 -8.56
N ASP A 941 1.61 59.91 -7.64
CA ASP A 941 1.32 60.73 -6.45
C ASP A 941 2.40 60.60 -5.36
N ILE A 942 3.31 59.63 -5.47
CA ILE A 942 4.43 59.44 -4.52
C ILE A 942 5.65 60.20 -5.04
N PRO A 943 6.20 61.20 -4.30
CA PRO A 943 7.28 62.07 -4.77
C PRO A 943 8.52 61.29 -5.26
N ASP A 944 8.95 60.28 -4.51
CA ASP A 944 10.12 59.46 -4.84
C ASP A 944 9.94 58.69 -6.16
N ALA A 945 8.73 58.16 -6.39
CA ALA A 945 8.42 57.39 -7.59
C ALA A 945 8.22 58.30 -8.82
N ALA A 946 7.64 59.49 -8.62
CA ALA A 946 7.51 60.51 -9.66
C ALA A 946 8.87 61.11 -10.06
N GLY A 947 9.81 61.20 -9.11
CA GLY A 947 11.18 61.68 -9.30
C GLY A 947 12.10 60.67 -10.00
N ASP A 948 11.82 59.36 -9.91
CA ASP A 948 12.56 58.33 -10.66
C ASP A 948 12.19 58.36 -12.15
N LYS A 949 13.18 58.63 -13.01
CA LYS A 949 12.97 58.78 -14.46
C LYS A 949 12.38 57.53 -15.11
N THR A 950 12.79 56.34 -14.68
CA THR A 950 12.40 55.08 -15.32
C THR A 950 10.98 54.70 -14.93
N LEU A 951 10.68 54.76 -13.64
CA LEU A 951 9.38 54.43 -13.07
C LEU A 951 8.31 55.44 -13.49
N SER A 952 8.60 56.74 -13.42
CA SER A 952 7.71 57.82 -13.87
C SER A 952 7.36 57.69 -15.36
N ARG A 953 8.34 57.36 -16.22
CA ARG A 953 8.10 57.11 -17.65
C ARG A 953 7.23 55.88 -17.88
N ALA A 954 7.48 54.79 -17.15
CA ALA A 954 6.68 53.58 -17.24
C ALA A 954 5.22 53.83 -16.80
N ALA A 955 5.01 54.53 -15.67
CA ALA A 955 3.68 54.86 -15.16
C ALA A 955 2.90 55.78 -16.12
N LYS A 956 3.54 56.83 -16.65
CA LYS A 956 2.93 57.72 -17.67
C LYS A 956 2.55 56.96 -18.95
N LYS A 957 3.39 56.03 -19.39
CA LYS A 957 3.10 55.15 -20.53
C LYS A 957 1.86 54.29 -20.26
N THR A 958 1.73 53.70 -19.07
CA THR A 958 0.54 52.93 -18.66
C THR A 958 -0.74 53.78 -18.68
N LEU A 959 -0.64 55.06 -18.30
CA LEU A 959 -1.78 56.00 -18.33
C LEU A 959 -2.09 56.57 -19.72
N GLY A 960 -1.27 56.29 -20.74
CA GLY A 960 -1.43 56.88 -22.07
C GLY A 960 -1.06 58.36 -22.14
N VAL A 961 -0.32 58.88 -21.16
CA VAL A 961 0.19 60.26 -21.16
C VAL A 961 1.45 60.31 -22.03
N LYS A 962 1.52 61.26 -22.98
CA LYS A 962 2.74 61.48 -23.78
C LYS A 962 3.90 61.82 -22.84
N THR A 963 4.89 60.93 -22.79
CA THR A 963 6.11 61.02 -21.97
C THR A 963 7.07 62.07 -22.48
#